data_AF-A0A4W3H4K8-F1
#
_entry.id   AF-A0A4W3H4K8-F1
#
_cell.length_a   1.000
_cell.length_b   1.000
_cell.length_c   1.000
_cell.angle_alpha   90.00
_cell.angle_beta   90.00
_cell.angle_gamma   90.00
#
_symmetry.space_group_name_H-M   'P 1'
#
loop_
_entity.id
_entity.type
_entity.pdbx_description
1 polymer ?
#
loop_
_entity_poly.entity_id
_entity_poly.type
_entity_poly.pdbx_seq_one_letter_code
_entity_poly.pdbx_strand_id
1 'polypeptide(L)'
;MLYLPPTTVNTSLHLNALRTLMVAHNIKVYIIPATDSHLSEYISPHDARRAWMTGFTGSAGTAVVSTTNASLWTDGRYWVQAERQMDCNWELNIVKNSIVNWIIGETREGEKIGADPFVFSVASWESYRIPLQEANRSLITITNNLVDEIWGADRPPPSSDDIFRVPDAFLGRSWQDKVEEARIKMMQNLYKPTAILISGLDETAWLLNLRGNDIPYNPFFVSYLLLTADWIRLFVNESRLPQDIKQYLNTNCTGVNCVQLHAYKDIRDNVQEYAKGDVRIWIGEEYTNYGVFEVIPEAKLIIDKYSPVQITKAIKDETEQKGLKAAHVRDAIAVIRYLVWLEQNVPKGTETELSGAHYVSKLRSEEEHSKGISFETISASGMNAALAHYSPTNETNRKLSVQEMYLIDSGGQYLDGTTDITRTVHWGTPTDFQKEAYTRVLIGNIDVSRSIFPAGTIGNTLDVWARHALWEVGLNYNHGTGHGIGNFLGVHEWPVGIGSTHTWELQKGMFTSIEPGFYQDNEFGIRIEDVTMVTQADTKVTRKPYLTFEHISLVPYDRKLIDVSIMNKQQIEWLNKYYERIWNTISPLLTARNLVEEFDWLKKHTMLFSHSVLVTSSLIWYWSLAQRKVLASTVLHMRER
;
A
#
# COMPACT_ATOMS: atom_id res chain seq x y z
N MET A 1 35.50 10.67 21.07
CA MET A 1 34.80 10.24 19.84
C MET A 1 33.50 9.60 20.30
N LEU A 2 32.35 10.22 20.00
CA LEU A 2 31.06 9.58 20.21
C LEU A 2 31.04 8.32 19.34
N TYR A 3 30.72 7.16 19.93
CA TYR A 3 30.51 5.93 19.19
C TYR A 3 29.30 6.13 18.28
N LEU A 4 29.53 6.29 16.98
CA LEU A 4 28.46 6.28 15.99
C LEU A 4 28.08 4.82 15.72
N PRO A 5 26.79 4.47 15.73
CA PRO A 5 26.33 3.16 15.28
C PRO A 5 26.97 2.79 13.93
N PRO A 6 27.29 1.50 13.67
CA PRO A 6 27.85 1.07 12.39
C PRO A 6 26.98 1.43 11.17
N THR A 7 25.68 1.67 11.41
CA THR A 7 24.68 2.06 10.41
C THR A 7 24.65 3.56 10.11
N THR A 8 25.41 4.39 10.84
CA THR A 8 25.40 5.84 10.66
C THR A 8 26.21 6.27 9.45
N VAL A 9 25.63 7.11 8.59
CA VAL A 9 26.31 7.70 7.44
C VAL A 9 26.77 9.11 7.80
N ASN A 10 28.06 9.42 7.59
CA ASN A 10 28.56 10.79 7.76
C ASN A 10 28.19 11.65 6.53
N THR A 11 27.35 12.64 6.75
CA THR A 11 26.73 13.49 5.71
C THR A 11 27.31 14.91 5.67
N SER A 12 28.39 15.17 6.41
CA SER A 12 28.98 16.51 6.56
C SER A 12 29.37 17.14 5.21
N LEU A 13 29.93 16.34 4.29
CA LEU A 13 30.32 16.80 2.96
C LEU A 13 29.10 17.07 2.07
N HIS A 14 28.08 16.22 2.13
CA HIS A 14 26.83 16.41 1.38
C HIS A 14 26.15 17.72 1.78
N LEU A 15 26.02 17.98 3.08
CA LEU A 15 25.44 19.22 3.61
C LEU A 15 26.22 20.47 3.20
N ASN A 16 27.55 20.42 3.24
CA ASN A 16 28.39 21.55 2.84
C ASN A 16 28.25 21.87 1.34
N ALA A 17 28.23 20.82 0.50
CA ALA A 17 28.02 20.96 -0.94
C ALA A 17 26.63 21.55 -1.24
N LEU A 18 25.57 21.02 -0.62
CA LEU A 18 24.21 21.53 -0.79
C LEU A 18 24.09 23.00 -0.37
N ARG A 19 24.65 23.38 0.79
CA ARG A 19 24.63 24.76 1.27
C ARG A 19 25.38 25.72 0.34
N THR A 20 26.42 25.26 -0.34
CA THR A 20 27.13 26.04 -1.35
C THR A 20 26.21 26.37 -2.53
N LEU A 21 25.45 25.39 -3.03
CA LEU A 21 24.45 25.62 -4.08
C LEU A 21 23.29 26.49 -3.60
N MET A 22 22.81 26.31 -2.37
CA MET A 22 21.76 27.15 -1.78
C MET A 22 22.14 28.63 -1.78
N VAL A 23 23.40 28.97 -1.46
CA VAL A 23 23.91 30.34 -1.54
C VAL A 23 23.89 30.87 -2.97
N ALA A 24 24.30 30.06 -3.95
CA ALA A 24 24.28 30.42 -5.36
C ALA A 24 22.85 30.69 -5.89
N HIS A 25 21.86 29.95 -5.39
CA HIS A 25 20.44 30.14 -5.71
C HIS A 25 19.74 31.22 -4.85
N ASN A 26 20.46 31.86 -3.91
CA ASN A 26 19.93 32.85 -2.97
C ASN A 26 18.71 32.32 -2.17
N ILE A 27 18.80 31.07 -1.70
CA ILE A 27 17.81 30.44 -0.81
C ILE A 27 18.43 30.19 0.56
N LYS A 28 17.58 30.18 1.59
CA LYS A 28 17.98 29.93 2.98
C LYS A 28 17.66 28.54 3.47
N VAL A 29 16.64 27.93 2.88
CA VAL A 29 16.18 26.58 3.18
C VAL A 29 15.94 25.82 1.88
N TYR A 30 16.25 24.52 1.89
CA TYR A 30 15.92 23.60 0.82
C TYR A 30 15.15 22.38 1.39
N ILE A 31 14.05 22.00 0.74
CA ILE A 31 13.16 20.91 1.18
C ILE A 31 13.37 19.67 0.29
N ILE A 32 13.56 18.51 0.91
CA ILE A 32 13.91 17.23 0.25
C ILE A 32 12.95 16.13 0.75
N PRO A 33 11.82 15.91 0.07
CA PRO A 33 10.89 14.82 0.40
C PRO A 33 11.44 13.44 -0.03
N ALA A 34 10.83 12.37 0.46
CA ALA A 34 11.12 10.98 0.07
C ALA A 34 10.23 10.50 -1.08
N THR A 35 10.34 11.13 -2.26
CA THR A 35 9.56 10.72 -3.43
C THR A 35 10.30 11.03 -4.75
N ASP A 36 9.74 10.59 -5.87
CA ASP A 36 10.23 10.84 -7.23
C ASP A 36 9.36 11.89 -7.97
N SER A 37 9.67 12.15 -9.24
CA SER A 37 8.94 13.13 -10.07
C SER A 37 7.50 12.73 -10.44
N HIS A 38 7.09 11.52 -10.06
CA HIS A 38 5.76 10.96 -10.28
C HIS A 38 5.01 10.64 -8.99
N LEU A 39 5.57 11.07 -7.85
CA LEU A 39 4.99 10.89 -6.53
C LEU A 39 4.79 9.40 -6.19
N SER A 40 5.69 8.55 -6.68
CA SER A 40 5.65 7.12 -6.43
C SER A 40 5.82 6.82 -4.95
N GLU A 41 5.09 5.81 -4.47
CA GLU A 41 5.20 5.32 -3.09
C GLU A 41 6.54 4.61 -2.84
N TYR A 42 6.88 3.65 -3.69
CA TYR A 42 8.20 3.07 -3.75
C TYR A 42 9.04 3.89 -4.72
N ILE A 43 10.31 4.12 -4.38
CA ILE A 43 11.23 4.91 -5.21
C ILE A 43 12.40 4.05 -5.67
N SER A 44 12.89 4.34 -6.86
CA SER A 44 14.13 3.75 -7.35
C SER A 44 15.33 4.26 -6.54
N PRO A 45 16.45 3.51 -6.48
CA PRO A 45 17.69 4.02 -5.88
C PRO A 45 18.19 5.33 -6.53
N HIS A 46 17.88 5.54 -7.81
CA HIS A 46 18.18 6.78 -8.54
C HIS A 46 17.46 8.00 -7.94
N ASP A 47 16.30 7.83 -7.32
CA ASP A 47 15.49 8.92 -6.74
C ASP A 47 15.58 8.99 -5.20
N ALA A 48 16.40 8.15 -4.57
CA ALA A 48 16.60 8.07 -3.11
C ALA A 48 17.39 9.25 -2.50
N ARG A 49 17.11 10.48 -2.96
CA ARG A 49 17.79 11.74 -2.61
C ARG A 49 17.84 11.99 -1.11
N ARG A 50 16.70 11.85 -0.42
CA ARG A 50 16.62 12.02 1.04
C ARG A 50 17.52 11.01 1.76
N ALA A 51 17.47 9.75 1.36
CA ALA A 51 18.30 8.70 1.97
C ALA A 51 19.79 8.97 1.76
N TRP A 52 20.20 9.38 0.56
CA TRP A 52 21.58 9.75 0.27
C TRP A 52 22.05 10.99 1.07
N MET A 53 21.17 11.99 1.22
CA MET A 53 21.47 13.20 1.99
C MET A 53 21.59 12.97 3.49
N THR A 54 20.82 12.03 4.05
CA THR A 54 20.62 11.88 5.51
C THR A 54 21.21 10.60 6.09
N GLY A 55 21.46 9.58 5.26
CA GLY A 55 21.71 8.20 5.69
C GLY A 55 20.44 7.42 6.06
N PHE A 56 19.30 8.09 6.26
CA PHE A 56 18.06 7.46 6.71
C PHE A 56 17.29 6.80 5.56
N THR A 57 17.02 5.50 5.68
CA THR A 57 16.44 4.66 4.61
C THR A 57 14.96 4.28 4.82
N GLY A 58 14.28 4.79 5.85
CA GLY A 58 12.86 4.47 6.07
C GLY A 58 11.95 5.01 4.98
N SER A 59 10.82 4.38 4.68
CA SER A 59 10.02 4.75 3.49
C SER A 59 9.36 6.14 3.59
N ALA A 60 9.15 6.66 4.79
CA ALA A 60 8.50 7.96 5.01
C ALA A 60 9.43 8.98 5.66
N GLY A 61 9.42 10.21 5.15
CA GLY A 61 10.02 11.36 5.83
C GLY A 61 10.46 12.48 4.89
N THR A 62 10.65 13.67 5.45
CA THR A 62 11.08 14.87 4.72
C THR A 62 12.31 15.45 5.40
N ALA A 63 13.38 15.63 4.64
CA ALA A 63 14.58 16.33 5.08
C ALA A 63 14.48 17.82 4.72
N VAL A 64 14.91 18.69 5.63
CA VAL A 64 14.93 20.14 5.43
C VAL A 64 16.28 20.67 5.87
N VAL A 65 16.96 21.37 4.98
CA VAL A 65 18.31 21.90 5.22
C VAL A 65 18.25 23.41 5.19
N SER A 66 18.69 24.06 6.26
CA SER A 66 18.95 25.50 6.28
C SER A 66 20.45 25.78 6.03
N THR A 67 20.82 27.05 5.90
CA THR A 67 22.24 27.43 5.78
C THR A 67 23.08 27.05 7.01
N THR A 68 22.45 26.75 8.15
CA THR A 68 23.12 26.46 9.43
C THR A 68 22.73 25.11 10.03
N ASN A 69 21.47 24.69 9.89
CA ASN A 69 20.91 23.50 10.53
C ASN A 69 20.40 22.50 9.48
N ALA A 70 20.08 21.27 9.91
CA ALA A 70 19.43 20.26 9.09
C ALA A 70 18.52 19.41 9.98
N SER A 71 17.30 19.15 9.52
CA SER A 71 16.30 18.41 10.30
C SER A 71 15.58 17.41 9.42
N LEU A 72 15.21 16.27 10.00
CA LEU A 72 14.44 15.21 9.34
C LEU A 72 13.14 14.99 10.10
N TRP A 73 12.02 15.01 9.38
CA TRP A 73 10.72 14.58 9.90
C TRP A 73 10.42 13.17 9.43
N THR A 74 10.01 12.32 10.34
CA THR A 74 9.40 11.02 10.03
C THR A 74 8.31 10.71 11.05
N ASP A 75 7.55 9.66 10.80
CA ASP A 75 6.51 9.19 11.73
C ASP A 75 7.06 8.16 12.73
N GLY A 76 6.22 7.77 13.69
CA GLY A 76 6.62 6.92 14.81
C GLY A 76 7.17 5.55 14.39
N ARG A 77 6.86 5.06 13.18
CA ARG A 77 7.36 3.77 12.66
C ARG A 77 8.87 3.76 12.53
N TYR A 78 9.47 4.91 12.22
CA TYR A 78 10.87 5.00 11.80
C TYR A 78 11.77 5.74 12.79
N TRP A 79 11.27 6.13 13.96
CA TRP A 79 12.03 6.93 14.93
C TRP A 79 13.37 6.25 15.32
N VAL A 80 13.30 5.00 15.79
CA VAL A 80 14.49 4.24 16.23
C VAL A 80 15.44 3.97 15.06
N GLN A 81 14.90 3.75 13.86
CA GLN A 81 15.73 3.57 12.66
C GLN A 81 16.48 4.87 12.32
N ALA A 82 15.79 6.00 12.32
CA ALA A 82 16.36 7.30 12.02
C ALA A 82 17.48 7.68 13.02
N GLU A 83 17.27 7.49 14.33
CA GLU A 83 18.31 7.72 15.35
C GLU A 83 19.59 6.89 15.13
N ARG A 84 19.47 5.70 14.53
CA ARG A 84 20.62 4.80 14.29
C ARG A 84 21.32 5.08 12.97
N GLN A 85 20.65 5.70 12.01
CA GLN A 85 21.17 5.89 10.65
C GLN A 85 21.69 7.32 10.41
N MET A 86 21.16 8.31 11.12
CA MET A 86 21.56 9.71 10.99
C MET A 86 22.81 10.03 11.82
N ASP A 87 23.66 10.92 11.31
CA ASP A 87 24.77 11.48 12.09
C ASP A 87 24.34 12.68 12.94
N CYS A 88 25.28 13.26 13.68
CA CYS A 88 25.01 14.40 14.57
C CYS A 88 24.73 15.73 13.85
N ASN A 89 24.76 15.77 12.52
CA ASN A 89 24.42 16.99 11.77
C ASN A 89 22.90 17.20 11.66
N TRP A 90 22.12 16.15 11.91
CA TRP A 90 20.68 16.18 11.72
C TRP A 90 19.91 16.15 13.05
N GLU A 91 18.86 16.97 13.14
CA GLU A 91 17.86 16.92 14.20
C GLU A 91 16.67 16.06 13.76
N LEU A 92 16.38 15.00 14.52
CA LEU A 92 15.20 14.16 14.29
C LEU A 92 13.95 14.79 14.92
N ASN A 93 12.93 15.02 14.09
CA ASN A 93 11.65 15.59 14.51
C ASN A 93 10.50 14.61 14.26
N ILE A 94 9.54 14.62 15.19
CA ILE A 94 8.25 13.92 15.03
C ILE A 94 7.27 14.89 14.36
N VAL A 95 6.30 14.36 13.60
CA VAL A 95 5.20 15.08 12.93
C VAL A 95 4.50 16.16 13.79
N LYS A 96 4.62 16.12 15.12
CA LYS A 96 4.05 17.13 16.04
C LYS A 96 4.62 18.54 15.83
N ASN A 97 5.89 18.68 15.45
CA ASN A 97 6.46 19.98 15.05
C ASN A 97 6.27 20.17 13.56
N SER A 98 5.45 21.14 13.15
CA SER A 98 5.25 21.43 11.71
C SER A 98 6.55 21.87 11.05
N ILE A 99 6.87 21.28 9.91
CA ILE A 99 8.02 21.68 9.06
C ILE A 99 7.97 23.18 8.77
N VAL A 100 6.78 23.71 8.46
CA VAL A 100 6.59 25.15 8.17
C VAL A 100 7.04 26.01 9.34
N ASN A 101 6.68 25.65 10.57
CA ASN A 101 7.07 26.42 11.75
C ASN A 101 8.59 26.40 11.97
N TRP A 102 9.23 25.25 11.72
CA TRP A 102 10.69 25.15 11.78
C TRP A 102 11.35 26.05 10.74
N ILE A 103 10.85 26.04 9.49
CA ILE A 103 11.33 26.93 8.42
C ILE A 103 11.18 28.40 8.80
N ILE A 104 10.06 28.80 9.40
CA ILE A 104 9.83 30.17 9.86
C ILE A 104 10.84 30.56 10.96
N GLY A 105 11.20 29.63 11.85
CA GLY A 105 12.23 29.85 12.87
C GLY A 105 13.65 29.97 12.31
N GLU A 106 13.94 29.29 11.21
CA GLU A 106 15.25 29.28 10.54
C GLU A 106 15.44 30.43 9.53
N THR A 107 14.39 31.20 9.23
CA THR A 107 14.39 32.25 8.20
C THR A 107 13.90 33.59 8.73
N ARG A 108 14.27 34.67 8.05
CA ARG A 108 13.76 36.03 8.25
C ARG A 108 12.69 36.36 7.22
N GLU A 109 11.93 37.42 7.49
CA GLU A 109 11.01 37.98 6.52
C GLU A 109 11.73 38.37 5.22
N GLY A 110 11.08 38.09 4.08
CA GLY A 110 11.60 38.31 2.73
C GLY A 110 12.57 37.24 2.23
N GLU A 111 12.98 36.28 3.06
CA GLU A 111 13.89 35.21 2.64
C GLU A 111 13.17 34.13 1.81
N LYS A 112 13.99 33.43 1.00
CA LYS A 112 13.53 32.47 0.00
C LYS A 112 13.80 31.03 0.45
N ILE A 113 12.83 30.16 0.20
CA ILE A 113 12.90 28.72 0.42
C ILE A 113 12.87 28.07 -0.96
N GLY A 114 13.83 27.20 -1.24
CA GLY A 114 13.88 26.45 -2.50
C GLY A 114 13.29 25.06 -2.33
N ALA A 115 12.62 24.59 -3.37
CA ALA A 115 12.20 23.19 -3.49
C ALA A 115 12.15 22.80 -4.97
N ASP A 116 12.46 21.54 -5.26
CA ASP A 116 12.24 20.96 -6.58
C ASP A 116 10.73 20.74 -6.78
N PRO A 117 10.08 21.43 -7.74
CA PRO A 117 8.64 21.35 -7.91
C PRO A 117 8.16 19.99 -8.44
N PHE A 118 9.04 19.15 -8.98
CA PHE A 118 8.66 17.84 -9.51
C PHE A 118 8.38 16.81 -8.41
N VAL A 119 8.87 17.01 -7.20
CA VAL A 119 8.74 16.06 -6.07
C VAL A 119 7.69 16.48 -5.03
N PHE A 120 6.74 17.34 -5.44
CA PHE A 120 5.59 17.76 -4.62
C PHE A 120 4.31 17.65 -5.46
N SER A 121 3.24 17.07 -4.90
CA SER A 121 1.89 17.26 -5.44
C SER A 121 1.46 18.72 -5.30
N VAL A 122 0.47 19.14 -6.08
CA VAL A 122 -0.14 20.48 -5.97
C VAL A 122 -0.57 20.75 -4.52
N ALA A 123 -1.34 19.82 -3.92
CA ALA A 123 -1.80 19.95 -2.54
C ALA A 123 -0.65 20.06 -1.53
N SER A 124 0.40 19.25 -1.69
CA SER A 124 1.56 19.29 -0.77
C SER A 124 2.34 20.60 -0.92
N TRP A 125 2.56 21.10 -2.13
CA TRP A 125 3.22 22.38 -2.36
C TRP A 125 2.47 23.54 -1.70
N GLU A 126 1.15 23.58 -1.90
CA GLU A 126 0.28 24.61 -1.31
C GLU A 126 0.28 24.58 0.22
N SER A 127 0.41 23.40 0.83
CA SER A 127 0.54 23.24 2.29
C SER A 127 1.80 23.91 2.87
N TYR A 128 2.86 24.11 2.07
CA TYR A 128 4.03 24.91 2.44
C TYR A 128 3.87 26.36 2.00
N ARG A 129 3.46 26.60 0.75
CA ARG A 129 3.44 27.93 0.11
C ARG A 129 2.56 28.91 0.87
N ILE A 130 1.33 28.52 1.21
CA ILE A 130 0.33 29.40 1.83
C ILE A 130 0.83 29.93 3.19
N PRO A 131 1.16 29.08 4.19
CA PRO A 131 1.58 29.58 5.49
C PRO A 131 2.96 30.26 5.48
N LEU A 132 3.88 29.87 4.57
CA LEU A 132 5.14 30.60 4.38
C LEU A 132 4.88 32.01 3.84
N GLN A 133 3.95 32.17 2.90
CA GLN A 133 3.56 33.47 2.37
C GLN A 133 2.88 34.34 3.44
N GLU A 134 2.00 33.78 4.27
CA GLU A 134 1.40 34.48 5.41
C GLU A 134 2.45 34.97 6.41
N ALA A 135 3.54 34.22 6.56
CA ALA A 135 4.71 34.62 7.33
C ALA A 135 5.69 35.52 6.55
N ASN A 136 5.33 36.09 5.40
CA ASN A 136 6.20 36.95 4.57
C ASN A 136 7.52 36.27 4.13
N ARG A 137 7.47 34.97 3.81
CA ARG A 137 8.54 34.19 3.14
C ARG A 137 8.06 33.75 1.76
N SER A 138 9.00 33.41 0.87
CA SER A 138 8.65 32.94 -0.48
C SER A 138 9.21 31.55 -0.75
N LEU A 139 8.32 30.61 -1.10
CA LEU A 139 8.69 29.31 -1.65
C LEU A 139 8.90 29.47 -3.17
N ILE A 140 10.10 29.13 -3.65
CA ILE A 140 10.49 29.25 -5.06
C ILE A 140 10.79 27.88 -5.66
N THR A 141 10.48 27.73 -6.94
CA THR A 141 10.74 26.51 -7.70
C THR A 141 12.19 26.47 -8.19
N ILE A 142 12.83 25.32 -8.03
CA ILE A 142 14.17 25.03 -8.56
C ILE A 142 14.08 23.73 -9.37
N THR A 143 13.93 23.85 -10.68
CA THR A 143 13.64 22.69 -11.57
C THR A 143 14.81 21.73 -11.74
N ASN A 144 16.04 22.17 -11.47
CA ASN A 144 17.20 21.29 -11.36
C ASN A 144 17.38 20.92 -9.89
N ASN A 145 17.21 19.66 -9.55
CA ASN A 145 17.31 19.24 -8.16
C ASN A 145 18.75 19.42 -7.63
N LEU A 146 18.91 20.24 -6.59
CA LEU A 146 20.23 20.54 -6.02
C LEU A 146 20.94 19.31 -5.43
N VAL A 147 20.19 18.29 -4.99
CA VAL A 147 20.76 17.02 -4.52
C VAL A 147 21.38 16.26 -5.68
N ASP A 148 20.74 16.25 -6.85
CA ASP A 148 21.24 15.57 -8.03
C ASP A 148 22.55 16.19 -8.51
N GLU A 149 22.69 17.51 -8.44
CA GLU A 149 23.91 18.23 -8.80
C GLU A 149 25.11 17.87 -7.92
N ILE A 150 24.90 17.72 -6.60
CA ILE A 150 25.99 17.34 -5.68
C ILE A 150 26.25 15.84 -5.63
N TRP A 151 25.25 15.01 -5.93
CA TRP A 151 25.41 13.56 -6.03
C TRP A 151 26.19 13.19 -7.30
N GLY A 152 25.97 13.94 -8.39
CA GLY A 152 26.78 13.89 -9.59
C GLY A 152 26.89 12.48 -10.18
N ALA A 153 28.12 12.05 -10.46
CA ALA A 153 28.38 10.75 -11.11
C ALA A 153 28.14 9.54 -10.21
N ASP A 154 28.06 9.72 -8.88
CA ASP A 154 27.81 8.63 -7.93
C ASP A 154 26.32 8.30 -7.81
N ARG A 155 25.45 9.07 -8.48
CA ARG A 155 24.02 8.80 -8.54
C ARG A 155 23.78 7.51 -9.35
N PRO A 156 23.06 6.51 -8.79
CA PRO A 156 22.74 5.28 -9.53
C PRO A 156 22.02 5.62 -10.83
N PRO A 157 22.33 4.97 -11.96
CA PRO A 157 21.63 5.23 -13.21
C PRO A 157 20.15 4.81 -13.10
N PRO A 158 19.24 5.45 -13.87
CA PRO A 158 17.87 4.96 -13.98
C PRO A 158 17.82 3.58 -14.66
N SER A 159 16.68 2.88 -14.53
CA SER A 159 16.48 1.59 -15.18
C SER A 159 16.68 1.67 -16.70
N SER A 160 17.39 0.68 -17.24
CA SER A 160 17.62 0.51 -18.68
C SER A 160 16.76 -0.61 -19.29
N ASP A 161 15.89 -1.24 -18.50
CA ASP A 161 15.08 -2.38 -18.95
C ASP A 161 14.11 -1.96 -20.07
N ASP A 162 13.80 -2.86 -20.99
CA ASP A 162 12.83 -2.57 -22.04
C ASP A 162 11.41 -2.48 -21.49
N ILE A 163 10.64 -1.52 -22.01
CA ILE A 163 9.20 -1.45 -21.80
C ILE A 163 8.54 -2.53 -22.64
N PHE A 164 7.60 -3.27 -22.07
CA PHE A 164 6.95 -4.39 -22.73
C PHE A 164 5.43 -4.29 -22.67
N ARG A 165 4.76 -4.97 -23.61
CA ARG A 165 3.29 -5.03 -23.69
C ARG A 165 2.77 -6.21 -22.87
N VAL A 166 1.65 -6.00 -22.17
CA VAL A 166 0.90 -7.09 -21.55
C VAL A 166 0.30 -7.99 -22.64
N PRO A 167 0.52 -9.32 -22.63
CA PRO A 167 -0.02 -10.21 -23.66
C PRO A 167 -1.55 -10.16 -23.77
N ASP A 168 -2.08 -10.30 -24.99
CA ASP A 168 -3.52 -10.17 -25.27
C ASP A 168 -4.40 -11.17 -24.52
N ALA A 169 -3.85 -12.32 -24.13
CA ALA A 169 -4.55 -13.30 -23.31
C ALA A 169 -4.98 -12.77 -21.92
N PHE A 170 -4.34 -11.69 -21.44
CA PHE A 170 -4.63 -11.07 -20.14
C PHE A 170 -5.36 -9.73 -20.26
N LEU A 171 -5.71 -9.30 -21.48
CA LEU A 171 -6.33 -8.01 -21.73
C LEU A 171 -7.83 -8.17 -22.07
N GLY A 172 -8.68 -7.46 -21.33
CA GLY A 172 -10.11 -7.34 -21.66
C GLY A 172 -10.40 -6.22 -22.66
N ARG A 173 -9.51 -5.23 -22.75
CA ARG A 173 -9.65 -4.02 -23.59
C ARG A 173 -8.33 -3.64 -24.24
N SER A 174 -8.40 -3.24 -25.50
CA SER A 174 -7.24 -2.66 -26.19
C SER A 174 -6.89 -1.28 -25.61
N TRP A 175 -5.69 -0.77 -25.88
CA TRP A 175 -5.33 0.58 -25.43
C TRP A 175 -6.18 1.64 -26.15
N GLN A 176 -6.56 1.37 -27.40
CA GLN A 176 -7.44 2.23 -28.19
C GLN A 176 -8.82 2.36 -27.54
N ASP A 177 -9.40 1.26 -27.06
CA ASP A 177 -10.69 1.28 -26.36
C ASP A 177 -10.62 2.12 -25.09
N LYS A 178 -9.52 2.00 -24.32
CA LYS A 178 -9.31 2.77 -23.09
C LYS A 178 -9.12 4.27 -23.38
N VAL A 179 -8.38 4.60 -24.44
CA VAL A 179 -8.20 5.99 -24.90
C VAL A 179 -9.53 6.58 -25.35
N GLU A 180 -10.34 5.82 -26.09
CA GLU A 180 -11.66 6.28 -26.54
C GLU A 180 -12.59 6.51 -25.34
N GLU A 181 -12.59 5.63 -24.34
CA GLU A 181 -13.34 5.86 -23.10
C GLU A 181 -12.90 7.15 -22.39
N ALA A 182 -11.59 7.40 -22.30
CA ALA A 182 -11.07 8.63 -21.72
C ALA A 182 -11.53 9.87 -22.50
N ARG A 183 -11.54 9.82 -23.84
CA ARG A 183 -12.10 10.90 -24.69
C ARG A 183 -13.59 11.09 -24.49
N ILE A 184 -14.36 10.02 -24.36
CA ILE A 184 -15.80 10.09 -24.04
C ILE A 184 -16.00 10.81 -22.71
N LYS A 185 -15.21 10.48 -21.68
CA LYS A 185 -15.25 11.18 -20.39
C LYS A 185 -14.91 12.67 -20.51
N MET A 186 -13.95 13.05 -21.37
CA MET A 186 -13.68 14.46 -21.66
C MET A 186 -14.90 15.15 -22.27
N MET A 187 -15.58 14.51 -23.22
CA MET A 187 -16.77 15.09 -23.87
C MET A 187 -17.98 15.21 -22.92
N GLN A 188 -18.13 14.28 -21.99
CA GLN A 188 -19.23 14.24 -21.02
C GLN A 188 -19.01 15.15 -19.81
N ASN A 189 -17.77 15.52 -19.52
CA ASN A 189 -17.45 16.44 -18.42
C ASN A 189 -18.09 17.82 -18.70
N LEU A 190 -18.68 18.42 -17.66
CA LEU A 190 -19.39 19.70 -17.72
C LEU A 190 -18.52 20.83 -18.33
N TYR A 191 -17.23 20.81 -18.02
CA TYR A 191 -16.27 21.82 -18.45
C TYR A 191 -15.61 21.51 -19.81
N LYS A 192 -15.91 20.36 -20.43
CA LYS A 192 -15.42 19.94 -21.75
C LYS A 192 -13.91 20.16 -21.91
N PRO A 193 -13.05 19.50 -21.11
CA PRO A 193 -11.60 19.57 -21.27
C PRO A 193 -11.18 19.21 -22.69
N THR A 194 -10.15 19.89 -23.18
CA THR A 194 -9.54 19.61 -24.49
C THR A 194 -8.32 18.69 -24.37
N ALA A 195 -7.78 18.52 -23.16
CA ALA A 195 -6.76 17.53 -22.86
C ALA A 195 -6.92 16.90 -21.47
N ILE A 196 -6.39 15.68 -21.30
CA ILE A 196 -6.07 15.08 -20.00
C ILE A 196 -4.55 15.00 -19.90
N LEU A 197 -3.98 15.56 -18.83
CA LEU A 197 -2.58 15.37 -18.47
C LEU A 197 -2.48 14.25 -17.44
N ILE A 198 -1.71 13.21 -17.78
CA ILE A 198 -1.48 12.04 -16.96
C ILE A 198 -0.05 12.08 -16.43
N SER A 199 0.08 12.14 -15.11
CA SER A 199 1.36 12.14 -14.39
C SER A 199 1.61 10.83 -13.63
N GLY A 200 0.56 10.08 -13.29
CA GLY A 200 0.67 8.77 -12.65
C GLY A 200 1.26 7.73 -13.60
N LEU A 201 2.27 7.00 -13.13
CA LEU A 201 2.93 5.97 -13.93
C LEU A 201 2.02 4.75 -14.16
N ASP A 202 1.22 4.40 -13.16
CA ASP A 202 0.22 3.34 -13.22
C ASP A 202 -0.89 3.65 -14.22
N GLU A 203 -1.32 4.91 -14.31
CA GLU A 203 -2.29 5.37 -15.31
C GLU A 203 -1.77 5.22 -16.73
N THR A 204 -0.54 5.67 -17.00
CA THR A 204 0.08 5.55 -18.34
C THR A 204 0.29 4.08 -18.72
N ALA A 205 0.79 3.26 -17.79
CA ALA A 205 0.96 1.83 -17.97
C ALA A 205 -0.38 1.12 -18.25
N TRP A 206 -1.43 1.45 -17.51
CA TRP A 206 -2.77 0.87 -17.70
C TRP A 206 -3.41 1.31 -19.02
N LEU A 207 -3.35 2.60 -19.34
CA LEU A 207 -3.99 3.18 -20.54
C LEU A 207 -3.40 2.59 -21.82
N LEU A 208 -2.08 2.41 -21.86
CA LEU A 208 -1.37 1.89 -23.03
C LEU A 208 -1.17 0.37 -23.03
N ASN A 209 -1.63 -0.34 -21.99
CA ASN A 209 -1.37 -1.78 -21.79
C ASN A 209 0.14 -2.14 -21.83
N LEU A 210 0.98 -1.22 -21.36
CA LEU A 210 2.43 -1.39 -21.26
C LEU A 210 2.86 -1.54 -19.81
N ARG A 211 4.04 -2.11 -19.59
CA ARG A 211 4.66 -2.30 -18.28
C ARG A 211 6.16 -2.05 -18.37
N GLY A 212 6.76 -1.73 -17.23
CA GLY A 212 8.20 -1.52 -17.07
C GLY A 212 8.70 -2.10 -15.76
N ASN A 213 9.92 -1.72 -15.39
CA ASN A 213 10.60 -2.17 -14.17
C ASN A 213 11.43 -1.02 -13.56
N ASP A 214 10.87 0.19 -13.59
CA ASP A 214 11.58 1.41 -13.14
C ASP A 214 11.46 1.61 -11.64
N ILE A 215 10.30 1.23 -11.12
CA ILE A 215 9.93 1.36 -9.73
C ILE A 215 10.01 -0.03 -9.11
N PRO A 216 10.76 -0.23 -8.01
CA PRO A 216 10.79 -1.52 -7.33
C PRO A 216 9.37 -2.04 -7.05
N TYR A 217 9.14 -3.32 -7.34
CA TYR A 217 7.89 -4.06 -7.10
C TYR A 217 6.67 -3.63 -7.93
N ASN A 218 6.70 -2.42 -8.49
CA ASN A 218 5.64 -1.85 -9.31
C ASN A 218 6.04 -1.93 -10.78
N PRO A 219 5.26 -2.60 -11.65
CA PRO A 219 5.61 -2.82 -13.05
C PRO A 219 5.38 -1.57 -13.93
N PHE A 220 5.93 -0.43 -13.50
CA PHE A 220 5.77 0.90 -14.07
C PHE A 220 6.99 1.32 -14.90
N PHE A 221 6.79 2.29 -15.79
CA PHE A 221 7.86 2.96 -16.51
C PHE A 221 7.69 4.48 -16.43
N VAL A 222 8.77 5.18 -16.16
CA VAL A 222 8.84 6.63 -15.98
C VAL A 222 8.38 7.31 -17.28
N SER A 223 7.25 7.99 -17.20
CA SER A 223 6.61 8.64 -18.35
C SER A 223 5.55 9.66 -17.95
N TYR A 224 5.27 10.59 -18.86
CA TYR A 224 4.06 11.42 -18.83
C TYR A 224 3.25 11.17 -20.10
N LEU A 225 1.93 11.41 -20.03
CA LEU A 225 1.07 11.34 -21.20
C LEU A 225 0.15 12.57 -21.28
N LEU A 226 0.06 13.17 -22.46
CA LEU A 226 -0.90 14.22 -22.77
C LEU A 226 -1.86 13.70 -23.84
N LEU A 227 -3.12 13.49 -23.45
CA LEU A 227 -4.18 12.95 -24.29
C LEU A 227 -5.13 14.07 -24.73
N THR A 228 -5.43 14.15 -26.03
CA THR A 228 -6.48 15.02 -26.58
C THR A 228 -7.49 14.23 -27.39
N ALA A 229 -8.51 14.92 -27.92
CA ALA A 229 -9.44 14.31 -28.88
C ALA A 229 -8.74 13.80 -30.15
N ASP A 230 -7.67 14.47 -30.60
CA ASP A 230 -7.11 14.25 -31.93
C ASP A 230 -5.75 13.54 -31.93
N TRP A 231 -5.01 13.58 -30.82
CA TRP A 231 -3.67 13.03 -30.72
C TRP A 231 -3.29 12.61 -29.30
N ILE A 232 -2.23 11.82 -29.19
CA ILE A 232 -1.65 11.30 -27.95
C ILE A 232 -0.15 11.60 -27.97
N ARG A 233 0.38 12.24 -26.92
CA ARG A 233 1.83 12.43 -26.73
C ARG A 233 2.30 11.67 -25.51
N LEU A 234 3.30 10.80 -25.72
CA LEU A 234 3.97 10.04 -24.68
C LEU A 234 5.38 10.60 -24.49
N PHE A 235 5.68 11.06 -23.28
CA PHE A 235 6.99 11.56 -22.88
C PHE A 235 7.72 10.44 -22.15
N VAL A 236 8.73 9.85 -22.80
CA VAL A 236 9.39 8.64 -22.33
C VAL A 236 10.81 8.58 -22.87
N ASN A 237 11.67 7.75 -22.27
CA ASN A 237 12.94 7.42 -22.90
C ASN A 237 12.69 6.47 -24.09
N GLU A 238 12.71 7.01 -25.31
CA GLU A 238 12.45 6.26 -26.55
C GLU A 238 13.40 5.07 -26.75
N SER A 239 14.63 5.10 -26.21
CA SER A 239 15.58 3.99 -26.34
C SER A 239 15.08 2.70 -25.66
N ARG A 240 14.10 2.81 -24.77
CA ARG A 240 13.52 1.70 -24.01
C ARG A 240 12.26 1.12 -24.65
N LEU A 241 11.90 1.59 -25.84
CA LEU A 241 10.77 1.08 -26.61
C LEU A 241 11.31 0.18 -27.75
N PRO A 242 11.21 -1.15 -27.61
CA PRO A 242 11.46 -2.07 -28.71
C PRO A 242 10.63 -1.76 -29.97
N GLN A 243 11.10 -2.23 -31.13
CA GLN A 243 10.48 -1.89 -32.41
C GLN A 243 9.04 -2.40 -32.54
N ASP A 244 8.72 -3.56 -31.95
CA ASP A 244 7.37 -4.12 -31.90
C ASP A 244 6.44 -3.27 -31.02
N ILE A 245 6.95 -2.65 -29.95
CA ILE A 245 6.18 -1.68 -29.14
C ILE A 245 5.93 -0.39 -29.91
N LYS A 246 6.93 0.12 -30.63
CA LYS A 246 6.75 1.29 -31.52
C LYS A 246 5.71 1.02 -32.62
N GLN A 247 5.69 -0.20 -33.17
CA GLN A 247 4.66 -0.63 -34.11
C GLN A 247 3.29 -0.74 -33.43
N TYR A 248 3.21 -1.34 -32.24
CA TYR A 248 1.96 -1.48 -31.47
C TYR A 248 1.30 -0.13 -31.14
N LEU A 249 2.11 0.88 -30.82
CA LEU A 249 1.66 2.24 -30.54
C LEU A 249 1.48 3.11 -31.81
N ASN A 250 1.74 2.55 -33.00
CA ASN A 250 1.71 3.25 -34.29
C ASN A 250 2.49 4.57 -34.30
N THR A 251 3.75 4.57 -33.83
CA THR A 251 4.52 5.82 -33.62
C THR A 251 4.91 6.57 -34.89
N ASN A 252 4.77 5.94 -36.06
CA ASN A 252 5.17 6.51 -37.37
C ASN A 252 4.00 7.18 -38.12
N CYS A 253 2.85 7.41 -37.48
CA CYS A 253 1.70 8.05 -38.09
C CYS A 253 1.19 9.26 -37.29
N THR A 254 0.26 9.99 -37.90
CA THR A 254 -0.50 11.07 -37.25
C THR A 254 -1.98 10.70 -37.23
N GLY A 255 -2.65 10.93 -36.12
CA GLY A 255 -4.09 10.73 -35.98
C GLY A 255 -4.49 10.28 -34.58
N VAL A 256 -5.80 10.04 -34.41
CA VAL A 256 -6.42 9.74 -33.12
C VAL A 256 -5.89 8.47 -32.44
N ASN A 257 -5.33 7.53 -33.21
CA ASN A 257 -4.79 6.25 -32.73
C ASN A 257 -3.29 6.09 -33.04
N CYS A 258 -2.55 7.20 -33.09
CA CYS A 258 -1.09 7.23 -33.23
C CYS A 258 -0.47 7.91 -32.01
N VAL A 259 0.52 7.28 -31.38
CA VAL A 259 1.23 7.84 -30.22
C VAL A 259 2.48 8.58 -30.68
N GLN A 260 2.54 9.88 -30.41
CA GLN A 260 3.70 10.73 -30.67
C GLN A 260 4.69 10.61 -29.52
N LEU A 261 5.93 10.19 -29.81
CA LEU A 261 6.99 10.07 -28.81
C LEU A 261 7.71 11.41 -28.64
N HIS A 262 7.95 11.79 -27.39
CA HIS A 262 8.75 12.94 -26.99
C HIS A 262 9.74 12.54 -25.91
N ALA A 263 10.86 13.27 -25.80
CA ALA A 263 11.80 13.01 -24.72
C ALA A 263 11.14 13.34 -23.38
N TYR A 264 11.38 12.49 -22.37
CA TYR A 264 10.81 12.63 -21.03
C TYR A 264 10.90 14.06 -20.46
N LYS A 265 12.08 14.69 -20.59
CA LYS A 265 12.36 16.05 -20.10
C LYS A 265 11.57 17.16 -20.79
N ASP A 266 11.01 16.91 -21.98
CA ASP A 266 10.34 17.94 -22.79
C ASP A 266 8.89 18.18 -22.33
N ILE A 267 8.39 17.43 -21.33
CA ILE A 267 7.00 17.52 -20.84
C ILE A 267 6.60 18.95 -20.48
N ARG A 268 7.42 19.64 -19.70
CA ARG A 268 7.10 20.97 -19.17
C ARG A 268 6.94 21.99 -20.30
N ASP A 269 7.88 22.01 -21.23
CA ASP A 269 7.85 22.93 -22.38
C ASP A 269 6.68 22.61 -23.32
N ASN A 270 6.36 21.32 -23.52
CA ASN A 270 5.24 20.91 -24.36
C ASN A 270 3.88 21.27 -23.74
N VAL A 271 3.72 21.09 -22.43
CA VAL A 271 2.51 21.50 -21.70
C VAL A 271 2.37 23.01 -21.73
N GLN A 272 3.45 23.75 -21.52
CA GLN A 272 3.45 25.22 -21.59
C GLN A 272 3.07 25.71 -23.00
N GLU A 273 3.62 25.11 -24.05
CA GLU A 273 3.29 25.45 -25.43
C GLU A 273 1.83 25.14 -25.76
N TYR A 274 1.34 23.96 -25.38
CA TYR A 274 -0.06 23.58 -25.56
C TYR A 274 -1.00 24.55 -24.82
N ALA A 275 -0.62 24.94 -23.60
CA ALA A 275 -1.36 25.89 -22.78
C ALA A 275 -1.39 27.33 -23.33
N LYS A 276 -0.71 27.65 -24.44
CA LYS A 276 -0.88 28.95 -25.14
C LYS A 276 -2.17 29.01 -25.96
N GLY A 277 -2.67 27.88 -26.45
CA GLY A 277 -3.90 27.79 -27.24
C GLY A 277 -5.18 28.00 -26.41
N ASP A 278 -6.34 28.00 -27.07
CA ASP A 278 -7.65 27.97 -26.38
C ASP A 278 -7.95 26.54 -25.93
N VAL A 279 -7.45 26.18 -24.75
CA VAL A 279 -7.45 24.82 -24.22
C VAL A 279 -7.90 24.78 -22.78
N ARG A 280 -8.40 23.62 -22.36
CA ARG A 280 -8.69 23.28 -20.97
C ARG A 280 -8.05 21.94 -20.63
N ILE A 281 -7.15 21.93 -19.65
CA ILE A 281 -6.35 20.76 -19.29
C ILE A 281 -6.91 20.15 -18.01
N TRP A 282 -7.38 18.92 -18.11
CA TRP A 282 -7.87 18.14 -16.98
C TRP A 282 -6.72 17.40 -16.30
N ILE A 283 -6.60 17.58 -14.99
CA ILE A 283 -5.58 16.94 -14.16
C ILE A 283 -6.21 16.24 -12.95
N GLY A 284 -5.51 15.23 -12.42
CA GLY A 284 -5.74 14.70 -11.08
C GLY A 284 -4.77 15.36 -10.09
N GLU A 285 -5.29 16.01 -9.05
CA GLU A 285 -4.50 16.79 -8.07
C GLU A 285 -3.50 15.93 -7.28
N GLU A 286 -3.87 14.68 -6.95
CA GLU A 286 -3.07 13.82 -6.07
C GLU A 286 -1.72 13.39 -6.68
N TYR A 287 -1.64 13.17 -8.00
CA TYR A 287 -0.43 12.67 -8.68
C TYR A 287 0.23 13.68 -9.61
N THR A 288 -0.40 14.83 -9.85
CA THR A 288 0.21 15.86 -10.68
C THR A 288 1.23 16.63 -9.86
N ASN A 289 2.50 16.51 -10.23
CA ASN A 289 3.54 17.30 -9.57
C ASN A 289 3.41 18.80 -9.89
N TYR A 290 3.90 19.62 -8.97
CA TYR A 290 3.82 21.07 -9.11
C TYR A 290 4.61 21.59 -10.32
N GLY A 291 5.69 20.92 -10.74
CA GLY A 291 6.56 21.36 -11.83
C GLY A 291 5.90 21.38 -13.21
N VAL A 292 4.98 20.45 -13.47
CA VAL A 292 4.15 20.46 -14.69
C VAL A 292 2.87 21.29 -14.49
N PHE A 293 2.33 21.31 -13.27
CA PHE A 293 1.17 22.13 -12.92
C PHE A 293 1.40 23.63 -13.10
N GLU A 294 2.54 24.15 -12.60
CA GLU A 294 2.82 25.59 -12.52
C GLU A 294 2.84 26.30 -13.89
N VAL A 295 3.07 25.56 -14.98
CA VAL A 295 3.14 26.14 -16.34
C VAL A 295 1.78 26.24 -17.00
N ILE A 296 0.72 25.71 -16.37
CA ILE A 296 -0.65 25.78 -16.88
C ILE A 296 -1.33 27.00 -16.24
N PRO A 297 -1.84 27.97 -17.04
CA PRO A 297 -2.59 29.08 -16.50
C PRO A 297 -3.83 28.63 -15.72
N GLU A 298 -4.10 29.23 -14.56
CA GLU A 298 -5.22 28.88 -13.67
C GLU A 298 -6.57 28.81 -14.40
N ALA A 299 -6.83 29.76 -15.30
CA ALA A 299 -8.05 29.82 -16.10
C ALA A 299 -8.24 28.64 -17.09
N LYS A 300 -7.20 27.82 -17.31
CA LYS A 300 -7.20 26.66 -18.22
C LYS A 300 -7.21 25.33 -17.48
N LEU A 301 -7.13 25.33 -16.16
CA LEU A 301 -7.11 24.12 -15.34
C LEU A 301 -8.52 23.61 -15.07
N ILE A 302 -8.71 22.31 -15.21
CA ILE A 302 -9.83 21.56 -14.64
C ILE A 302 -9.19 20.57 -13.67
N ILE A 303 -9.48 20.71 -12.38
CA ILE A 303 -8.85 19.94 -11.32
C ILE A 303 -9.91 19.06 -10.68
N ASP A 304 -9.68 17.75 -10.71
CA ASP A 304 -10.35 16.80 -9.84
C ASP A 304 -9.31 16.16 -8.92
N LYS A 305 -9.76 15.52 -7.83
CA LYS A 305 -8.85 14.78 -6.93
C LYS A 305 -8.06 13.70 -7.68
N TYR A 306 -8.73 12.99 -8.59
CA TYR A 306 -8.16 11.91 -9.40
C TYR A 306 -8.55 12.09 -10.87
N SER A 307 -7.68 11.65 -11.78
CA SER A 307 -7.93 11.72 -13.22
C SER A 307 -9.05 10.74 -13.64
N PRO A 308 -9.72 10.97 -14.79
CA PRO A 308 -10.70 10.01 -15.33
C PRO A 308 -10.12 8.62 -15.61
N VAL A 309 -8.81 8.52 -15.86
CA VAL A 309 -8.10 7.26 -16.10
C VAL A 309 -7.92 6.49 -14.79
N GLN A 310 -7.45 7.16 -13.73
CA GLN A 310 -7.39 6.60 -12.37
C GLN A 310 -8.74 6.02 -11.93
N ILE A 311 -9.82 6.78 -12.12
CA ILE A 311 -11.16 6.34 -11.71
C ILE A 311 -11.65 5.17 -12.56
N THR A 312 -11.37 5.14 -13.87
CA THR A 312 -11.74 3.98 -14.70
C THR A 312 -10.98 2.73 -14.26
N LYS A 313 -9.66 2.80 -14.10
CA LYS A 313 -8.85 1.61 -13.82
C LYS A 313 -9.11 1.00 -12.46
N ALA A 314 -9.56 1.80 -11.48
CA ALA A 314 -9.94 1.33 -10.16
C ALA A 314 -11.06 0.27 -10.20
N ILE A 315 -11.95 0.35 -11.20
CA ILE A 315 -13.05 -0.60 -11.42
C ILE A 315 -12.60 -1.64 -12.44
N LYS A 316 -12.30 -2.84 -11.95
CA LYS A 316 -11.78 -3.93 -12.80
C LYS A 316 -12.86 -4.48 -13.71
N ASP A 317 -12.55 -4.64 -14.99
CA ASP A 317 -13.44 -5.33 -15.93
C ASP A 317 -13.47 -6.85 -15.68
N GLU A 318 -14.36 -7.59 -16.35
CA GLU A 318 -14.52 -9.02 -16.11
C GLU A 318 -13.25 -9.85 -16.38
N THR A 319 -12.40 -9.40 -17.31
CA THR A 319 -11.14 -10.08 -17.61
C THR A 319 -10.13 -9.83 -16.49
N GLU A 320 -9.99 -8.57 -16.07
CA GLU A 320 -9.14 -8.18 -14.93
C GLU A 320 -9.59 -8.87 -13.63
N GLN A 321 -10.91 -8.96 -13.37
CA GLN A 321 -11.47 -9.67 -12.22
C GLN A 321 -11.11 -11.17 -12.21
N LYS A 322 -11.20 -11.84 -13.38
CA LYS A 322 -10.86 -13.26 -13.52
C LYS A 322 -9.36 -13.48 -13.32
N GLY A 323 -8.52 -12.62 -13.88
CA GLY A 323 -7.08 -12.64 -13.72
C GLY A 323 -6.67 -12.51 -12.25
N LEU A 324 -7.15 -11.46 -11.58
CA LEU A 324 -6.85 -11.23 -10.16
C LEU A 324 -7.25 -12.42 -9.30
N LYS A 325 -8.43 -13.00 -9.52
CA LYS A 325 -8.86 -14.21 -8.80
C LYS A 325 -7.94 -15.40 -9.07
N ALA A 326 -7.51 -15.60 -10.31
CA ALA A 326 -6.60 -16.69 -10.68
C ALA A 326 -5.20 -16.50 -10.07
N ALA A 327 -4.69 -15.27 -10.05
CA ALA A 327 -3.44 -14.92 -9.39
C ALA A 327 -3.47 -15.25 -7.90
N HIS A 328 -4.54 -14.89 -7.18
CA HIS A 328 -4.69 -15.22 -5.76
C HIS A 328 -4.81 -16.71 -5.49
N VAL A 329 -5.37 -17.50 -6.42
CA VAL A 329 -5.40 -18.97 -6.30
C VAL A 329 -3.99 -19.56 -6.40
N ARG A 330 -3.18 -19.10 -7.36
CA ARG A 330 -1.76 -19.53 -7.47
C ARG A 330 -0.95 -19.08 -6.27
N ASP A 331 -1.13 -17.85 -5.84
CA ASP A 331 -0.43 -17.29 -4.68
C ASP A 331 -0.77 -18.03 -3.39
N ALA A 332 -2.03 -18.45 -3.21
CA ALA A 332 -2.43 -19.27 -2.08
C ALA A 332 -1.66 -20.60 -2.03
N ILE A 333 -1.37 -21.23 -3.17
CA ILE A 333 -0.55 -22.46 -3.21
C ILE A 333 0.88 -22.16 -2.74
N ALA A 334 1.49 -21.09 -3.22
CA ALA A 334 2.83 -20.68 -2.80
C ALA A 334 2.89 -20.39 -1.28
N VAL A 335 1.91 -19.67 -0.74
CA VAL A 335 1.84 -19.36 0.70
C VAL A 335 1.54 -20.62 1.53
N ILE A 336 0.71 -21.55 1.07
CA ILE A 336 0.47 -22.81 1.79
C ILE A 336 1.74 -23.67 1.83
N ARG A 337 2.44 -23.82 0.70
CA ARG A 337 3.76 -24.50 0.65
C ARG A 337 4.75 -23.86 1.63
N TYR A 338 4.74 -22.53 1.71
CA TYR A 338 5.56 -21.76 2.64
C TYR A 338 5.24 -22.06 4.11
N LEU A 339 3.96 -22.03 4.49
CA LEU A 339 3.52 -22.28 5.86
C LEU A 339 3.81 -23.73 6.30
N VAL A 340 3.63 -24.70 5.40
CA VAL A 340 3.99 -26.11 5.64
C VAL A 340 5.48 -26.24 5.91
N TRP A 341 6.31 -25.63 5.07
CA TRP A 341 7.76 -25.64 5.24
C TRP A 341 8.20 -25.00 6.57
N LEU A 342 7.60 -23.87 6.97
CA LEU A 342 7.90 -23.25 8.26
C LEU A 342 7.50 -24.15 9.43
N GLU A 343 6.30 -24.74 9.43
CA GLU A 343 5.84 -25.62 10.50
C GLU A 343 6.78 -26.83 10.70
N GLN A 344 7.42 -27.31 9.63
CA GLN A 344 8.40 -28.39 9.70
C GLN A 344 9.80 -27.94 10.15
N ASN A 345 10.25 -26.74 9.77
CA ASN A 345 11.65 -26.34 9.93
C ASN A 345 11.92 -25.37 11.09
N VAL A 346 10.96 -24.55 11.50
CA VAL A 346 11.11 -23.67 12.67
C VAL A 346 11.43 -24.47 13.95
N PRO A 347 10.80 -25.63 14.23
CA PRO A 347 11.17 -26.45 15.39
C PRO A 347 12.61 -26.99 15.37
N LYS A 348 13.25 -27.04 14.19
CA LYS A 348 14.66 -27.46 14.04
C LYS A 348 15.64 -26.34 14.36
N GLY A 349 15.17 -25.09 14.48
CA GLY A 349 15.97 -23.92 14.86
C GLY A 349 16.92 -23.39 13.78
N THR A 350 16.66 -23.71 12.50
CA THR A 350 17.48 -23.30 11.35
C THR A 350 16.99 -22.04 10.67
N GLU A 351 15.69 -21.77 10.72
CA GLU A 351 15.09 -20.68 9.94
C GLU A 351 15.19 -19.32 10.63
N THR A 352 15.27 -18.29 9.79
CA THR A 352 15.36 -16.89 10.20
C THR A 352 14.31 -16.08 9.46
N GLU A 353 14.09 -14.85 9.88
CA GLU A 353 13.20 -13.90 9.20
C GLU A 353 13.58 -13.75 7.72
N LEU A 354 14.88 -13.56 7.44
CA LEU A 354 15.41 -13.44 6.09
C LEU A 354 15.28 -14.73 5.26
N SER A 355 15.50 -15.92 5.85
CA SER A 355 15.30 -17.17 5.12
C SER A 355 13.82 -17.38 4.78
N GLY A 356 12.91 -17.01 5.68
CA GLY A 356 11.47 -17.00 5.43
C GLY A 356 11.06 -16.08 4.27
N ALA A 357 11.53 -14.82 4.30
CA ALA A 357 11.25 -13.85 3.24
C ALA A 357 11.73 -14.36 1.86
N HIS A 358 12.97 -14.85 1.77
CA HIS A 358 13.50 -15.37 0.51
C HIS A 358 12.75 -16.63 0.04
N TYR A 359 12.34 -17.51 0.95
CA TYR A 359 11.71 -18.77 0.58
C TYR A 359 10.30 -18.56 0.03
N VAL A 360 9.48 -17.67 0.60
CA VAL A 360 8.16 -17.36 0.03
C VAL A 360 8.29 -16.70 -1.35
N SER A 361 9.26 -15.79 -1.55
CA SER A 361 9.53 -15.19 -2.87
C SER A 361 9.94 -16.25 -3.89
N LYS A 362 10.78 -17.22 -3.49
CA LYS A 362 11.16 -18.35 -4.34
C LYS A 362 9.93 -19.15 -4.75
N LEU A 363 9.07 -19.54 -3.81
CA LEU A 363 7.86 -20.31 -4.12
C LEU A 363 6.93 -19.57 -5.08
N ARG A 364 6.77 -18.25 -4.93
CA ARG A 364 6.02 -17.41 -5.89
C ARG A 364 6.66 -17.35 -7.27
N SER A 365 7.99 -17.37 -7.35
CA SER A 365 8.69 -17.37 -8.64
C SER A 365 8.49 -18.67 -9.44
N GLU A 366 8.08 -19.75 -8.78
CA GLU A 366 7.76 -21.04 -9.40
C GLU A 366 6.32 -21.10 -9.96
N GLU A 367 5.45 -20.16 -9.56
CA GLU A 367 4.07 -20.11 -10.03
C GLU A 367 3.96 -19.50 -11.45
N GLU A 368 2.97 -19.96 -12.20
CA GLU A 368 2.73 -19.48 -13.57
C GLU A 368 2.48 -17.97 -13.60
N HIS A 369 3.04 -17.33 -14.62
CA HIS A 369 2.92 -15.88 -14.89
C HIS A 369 3.59 -14.95 -13.87
N SER A 370 4.33 -15.49 -12.91
CA SER A 370 5.05 -14.70 -11.90
C SER A 370 6.03 -13.69 -12.54
N LYS A 371 6.08 -12.50 -11.94
CA LYS A 371 6.93 -11.37 -12.31
C LYS A 371 7.68 -10.77 -11.11
N GLY A 372 7.71 -11.49 -9.98
CA GLY A 372 8.40 -11.08 -8.76
C GLY A 372 7.43 -10.75 -7.63
N ILE A 373 7.96 -10.12 -6.58
CA ILE A 373 7.17 -9.70 -5.41
C ILE A 373 6.50 -8.34 -5.67
N SER A 374 5.33 -8.11 -5.07
CA SER A 374 4.58 -6.85 -5.20
C SER A 374 4.97 -5.77 -4.18
N PHE A 375 5.77 -6.14 -3.17
CA PHE A 375 6.46 -5.26 -2.22
C PHE A 375 7.54 -6.05 -1.47
N GLU A 376 8.38 -5.36 -0.70
CA GLU A 376 9.38 -6.01 0.14
C GLU A 376 8.72 -6.86 1.24
N THR A 377 9.02 -8.15 1.26
CA THR A 377 8.38 -9.08 2.20
C THR A 377 8.69 -8.74 3.65
N ILE A 378 7.65 -8.56 4.45
CA ILE A 378 7.70 -8.40 5.90
C ILE A 378 7.66 -9.81 6.50
N SER A 379 8.78 -10.27 7.03
CA SER A 379 8.93 -11.55 7.70
C SER A 379 9.46 -11.27 9.11
N ALA A 380 8.60 -11.37 10.11
CA ALA A 380 8.86 -10.75 11.42
C ALA A 380 8.53 -11.69 12.58
N SER A 381 9.50 -11.92 13.48
CA SER A 381 9.37 -12.79 14.67
C SER A 381 9.33 -11.98 15.95
N GLY A 382 8.36 -12.29 16.82
CA GLY A 382 8.23 -11.67 18.14
C GLY A 382 8.18 -10.14 18.05
N MET A 383 9.09 -9.47 18.76
CA MET A 383 9.11 -8.00 18.84
C MET A 383 9.20 -7.29 17.48
N ASN A 384 9.81 -7.92 16.47
CA ASN A 384 9.89 -7.32 15.13
C ASN A 384 8.52 -7.25 14.46
N ALA A 385 7.60 -8.17 14.78
CA ALA A 385 6.24 -8.15 14.25
C ALA A 385 5.42 -6.97 14.78
N ALA A 386 5.83 -6.36 15.91
CA ALA A 386 5.19 -5.15 16.44
C ALA A 386 5.47 -3.90 15.55
N LEU A 387 6.40 -3.99 14.60
CA LEU A 387 6.72 -2.94 13.67
C LEU A 387 5.96 -3.17 12.35
N ALA A 388 4.90 -2.39 12.11
CA ALA A 388 3.97 -2.63 11.01
C ALA A 388 4.62 -2.72 9.61
N HIS A 389 5.76 -2.04 9.39
CA HIS A 389 6.52 -1.99 8.13
C HIS A 389 7.95 -2.53 8.25
N TYR A 390 8.16 -3.57 9.06
CA TYR A 390 9.47 -4.19 9.23
C TYR A 390 9.82 -5.14 8.09
N SER A 391 10.98 -4.92 7.46
CA SER A 391 11.59 -5.90 6.56
C SER A 391 12.94 -6.34 7.12
N PRO A 392 13.24 -7.65 7.16
CA PRO A 392 14.49 -8.14 7.74
C PRO A 392 15.69 -7.81 6.87
N THR A 393 16.73 -7.28 7.51
CA THR A 393 18.05 -7.03 6.90
C THR A 393 19.08 -8.01 7.45
N ASN A 394 20.29 -8.05 6.89
CA ASN A 394 21.36 -8.88 7.47
C ASN A 394 21.67 -8.49 8.92
N GLU A 395 21.47 -7.22 9.27
CA GLU A 395 21.74 -6.65 10.59
C GLU A 395 20.61 -6.92 11.60
N THR A 396 19.36 -7.00 11.14
CA THR A 396 18.17 -7.15 12.00
C THR A 396 17.57 -8.56 12.01
N ASN A 397 18.03 -9.45 11.13
CA ASN A 397 17.53 -10.80 10.95
C ASN A 397 17.55 -11.65 12.24
N ARG A 398 16.37 -12.01 12.76
CA ARG A 398 16.22 -12.91 13.90
C ARG A 398 16.00 -14.35 13.48
N LYS A 399 16.39 -15.29 14.35
CA LYS A 399 15.95 -16.69 14.24
C LYS A 399 14.46 -16.80 14.58
N LEU A 400 13.74 -17.61 13.81
CA LEU A 400 12.35 -17.94 14.10
C LEU A 400 12.27 -18.89 15.29
N SER A 401 11.20 -18.79 16.06
CA SER A 401 11.02 -19.53 17.30
C SER A 401 9.61 -20.10 17.41
N VAL A 402 9.48 -21.28 18.01
CA VAL A 402 8.16 -21.85 18.31
C VAL A 402 7.50 -21.18 19.53
N GLN A 403 8.23 -20.36 20.29
CA GLN A 403 7.72 -19.62 21.44
C GLN A 403 7.26 -18.19 21.10
N GLU A 404 7.42 -17.74 19.86
CA GLU A 404 7.06 -16.39 19.43
C GLU A 404 5.93 -16.44 18.38
N MET A 405 5.15 -15.35 18.30
CA MET A 405 4.30 -15.11 17.13
C MET A 405 5.17 -14.74 15.95
N TYR A 406 4.76 -15.19 14.76
CA TYR A 406 5.41 -14.86 13.51
C TYR A 406 4.40 -14.24 12.55
N LEU A 407 4.73 -13.07 12.01
CA LEU A 407 3.94 -12.35 11.02
C LEU A 407 4.67 -12.43 9.68
N ILE A 408 3.95 -12.89 8.66
CA ILE A 408 4.38 -12.84 7.26
C ILE A 408 3.38 -12.01 6.48
N ASP A 409 3.86 -10.90 5.94
CA ASP A 409 3.14 -10.07 4.99
C ASP A 409 3.94 -9.97 3.69
N SER A 410 3.31 -10.41 2.60
CA SER A 410 3.99 -10.63 1.34
C SER A 410 3.01 -10.77 0.19
N GLY A 411 3.40 -10.33 -0.99
CA GLY A 411 2.60 -10.48 -2.21
C GLY A 411 3.43 -10.73 -3.46
N GLY A 412 2.75 -11.01 -4.57
CA GLY A 412 3.35 -11.32 -5.87
C GLY A 412 2.76 -10.48 -7.00
N GLN A 413 3.60 -10.20 -8.00
CA GLN A 413 3.19 -9.70 -9.31
C GLN A 413 3.04 -10.88 -10.27
N TYR A 414 1.91 -10.94 -10.96
CA TYR A 414 1.62 -11.91 -12.01
C TYR A 414 1.13 -11.16 -13.24
N LEU A 415 1.34 -11.67 -14.45
CA LEU A 415 0.86 -11.00 -15.69
C LEU A 415 -0.64 -10.68 -15.69
N ASP A 416 -1.42 -11.39 -14.87
CA ASP A 416 -2.86 -11.31 -14.74
C ASP A 416 -3.33 -10.84 -13.35
N GLY A 417 -2.45 -10.38 -12.46
CA GLY A 417 -2.87 -9.90 -11.15
C GLY A 417 -1.74 -9.47 -10.21
N THR A 418 -2.09 -8.68 -9.21
CA THR A 418 -1.22 -8.36 -8.06
C THR A 418 -1.84 -8.99 -6.83
N THR A 419 -1.03 -9.58 -5.95
CA THR A 419 -1.52 -10.14 -4.68
C THR A 419 -0.94 -9.40 -3.49
N ASP A 420 -1.69 -9.46 -2.40
CA ASP A 420 -1.31 -8.97 -1.07
C ASP A 420 -1.94 -9.86 0.00
N ILE A 421 -1.15 -10.30 0.97
CA ILE A 421 -1.62 -11.20 2.03
C ILE A 421 -0.70 -11.22 3.23
N THR A 422 -1.31 -10.95 4.39
CA THR A 422 -0.70 -11.13 5.70
C THR A 422 -1.31 -12.30 6.45
N ARG A 423 -0.46 -13.16 7.03
CA ARG A 423 -0.84 -14.16 8.04
C ARG A 423 0.05 -14.03 9.27
N THR A 424 -0.57 -14.18 10.43
CA THR A 424 0.15 -14.29 11.71
C THR A 424 -0.07 -15.69 12.28
N VAL A 425 1.00 -16.38 12.68
CA VAL A 425 0.99 -17.78 13.11
C VAL A 425 1.77 -17.99 14.41
N HIS A 426 1.56 -19.14 15.07
CA HIS A 426 2.30 -19.56 16.26
C HIS A 426 2.52 -21.09 16.27
N TRP A 427 3.77 -21.54 16.38
CA TRP A 427 4.08 -22.98 16.32
C TRP A 427 4.00 -23.71 17.67
N GLY A 428 4.24 -23.03 18.79
CA GLY A 428 4.09 -23.57 20.15
C GLY A 428 2.74 -23.26 20.80
N THR A 429 2.76 -22.82 22.06
CA THR A 429 1.57 -22.45 22.84
C THR A 429 1.46 -20.92 22.99
N PRO A 430 0.50 -20.26 22.31
CA PRO A 430 0.30 -18.83 22.46
C PRO A 430 -0.29 -18.50 23.84
N THR A 431 -0.04 -17.28 24.32
CA THR A 431 -0.63 -16.77 25.58
C THR A 431 -2.11 -16.43 25.41
N ASP A 432 -2.84 -16.33 26.52
CA ASP A 432 -4.25 -15.92 26.50
C ASP A 432 -4.44 -14.54 25.84
N PHE A 433 -3.54 -13.59 26.14
CA PHE A 433 -3.58 -12.27 25.54
C PHE A 433 -3.29 -12.29 24.03
N GLN A 434 -2.32 -13.08 23.57
CA GLN A 434 -2.05 -13.25 22.13
C GLN A 434 -3.27 -13.81 21.39
N LYS A 435 -3.96 -14.79 21.97
CA LYS A 435 -5.19 -15.36 21.40
C LYS A 435 -6.34 -14.35 21.39
N GLU A 436 -6.54 -13.62 22.49
CA GLU A 436 -7.58 -12.59 22.56
C GLU A 436 -7.34 -11.48 21.52
N ALA A 437 -6.13 -10.93 21.48
CA ALA A 437 -5.76 -9.89 20.52
C ALA A 437 -5.91 -10.38 19.08
N TYR A 438 -5.41 -11.57 18.76
CA TYR A 438 -5.53 -12.14 17.41
C TYR A 438 -7.00 -12.33 17.01
N THR A 439 -7.81 -12.85 17.93
CA THR A 439 -9.22 -13.10 17.65
C THR A 439 -10.00 -11.79 17.46
N ARG A 440 -9.66 -10.72 18.19
CA ARG A 440 -10.26 -9.40 17.99
C ARG A 440 -9.90 -8.78 16.64
N VAL A 441 -8.64 -8.93 16.21
CA VAL A 441 -8.21 -8.56 14.85
C VAL A 441 -8.99 -9.35 13.80
N LEU A 442 -9.12 -10.67 13.99
CA LEU A 442 -9.89 -11.54 13.09
C LEU A 442 -11.37 -11.15 13.05
N ILE A 443 -11.99 -10.84 14.19
CA ILE A 443 -13.37 -10.35 14.25
C ILE A 443 -13.52 -9.10 13.40
N GLY A 444 -12.58 -8.14 13.50
CA GLY A 444 -12.57 -6.94 12.67
C GLY A 444 -12.55 -7.25 11.17
N ASN A 445 -11.65 -8.15 10.75
CA ASN A 445 -11.54 -8.57 9.34
C ASN A 445 -12.86 -9.22 8.86
N ILE A 446 -13.42 -10.14 9.65
CA ILE A 446 -14.67 -10.84 9.33
C ILE A 446 -15.84 -9.85 9.25
N ASP A 447 -15.94 -8.90 10.19
CA ASP A 447 -17.05 -7.97 10.29
C ASP A 447 -17.07 -6.99 9.11
N VAL A 448 -15.91 -6.53 8.62
CA VAL A 448 -15.84 -5.78 7.36
C VAL A 448 -16.21 -6.69 6.18
N SER A 449 -15.60 -7.87 6.08
CA SER A 449 -15.79 -8.81 4.96
C SER A 449 -17.25 -9.23 4.75
N ARG A 450 -18.03 -9.37 5.84
CA ARG A 450 -19.44 -9.76 5.78
C ARG A 450 -20.42 -8.58 5.70
N SER A 451 -19.91 -7.34 5.72
CA SER A 451 -20.76 -6.16 5.74
C SER A 451 -21.59 -6.05 4.45
N ILE A 452 -22.83 -5.58 4.60
CA ILE A 452 -23.75 -5.25 3.50
C ILE A 452 -24.11 -3.78 3.64
N PHE A 453 -23.79 -2.98 2.63
CA PHE A 453 -23.87 -1.53 2.70
C PHE A 453 -24.48 -0.93 1.42
N PRO A 454 -25.12 0.26 1.49
CA PRO A 454 -25.68 0.91 0.30
C PRO A 454 -24.58 1.25 -0.73
N ALA A 455 -24.90 1.18 -2.02
CA ALA A 455 -24.02 1.75 -3.05
C ALA A 455 -23.80 3.26 -2.79
N GLY A 456 -22.57 3.75 -3.06
CA GLY A 456 -22.14 5.12 -2.74
C GLY A 456 -21.57 5.29 -1.33
N THR A 457 -21.44 4.21 -0.56
CA THR A 457 -20.76 4.24 0.75
C THR A 457 -19.26 4.50 0.56
N ILE A 458 -18.73 5.45 1.33
CA ILE A 458 -17.31 5.79 1.36
C ILE A 458 -16.55 4.82 2.28
N GLY A 459 -15.34 4.43 1.88
CA GLY A 459 -14.54 3.45 2.61
C GLY A 459 -14.29 3.77 4.09
N ASN A 460 -14.12 5.06 4.46
CA ASN A 460 -13.95 5.47 5.86
C ASN A 460 -15.10 5.05 6.79
N THR A 461 -16.31 4.87 6.25
CA THR A 461 -17.50 4.50 7.03
C THR A 461 -17.44 3.03 7.47
N LEU A 462 -16.64 2.21 6.77
CA LEU A 462 -16.45 0.80 7.09
C LEU A 462 -15.28 0.54 8.05
N ASP A 463 -14.36 1.49 8.20
CA ASP A 463 -13.16 1.37 9.04
C ASP A 463 -13.47 1.05 10.51
N VAL A 464 -14.57 1.60 11.04
CA VAL A 464 -15.00 1.34 12.42
C VAL A 464 -15.32 -0.14 12.69
N TRP A 465 -15.80 -0.88 11.69
CA TRP A 465 -16.13 -2.31 11.87
C TRP A 465 -14.87 -3.15 12.09
N ALA A 466 -13.76 -2.77 11.48
CA ALA A 466 -12.47 -3.43 11.69
C ALA A 466 -11.89 -3.17 13.08
N ARG A 467 -12.19 -1.99 13.66
CA ARG A 467 -11.63 -1.53 14.92
C ARG A 467 -12.48 -1.85 16.14
N HIS A 468 -13.79 -2.01 15.96
CA HIS A 468 -14.76 -2.11 17.05
C HIS A 468 -14.35 -3.13 18.12
N ALA A 469 -14.01 -4.36 17.72
CA ALA A 469 -13.63 -5.42 18.66
C ALA A 469 -12.33 -5.12 19.44
N LEU A 470 -11.39 -4.36 18.86
CA LEU A 470 -10.19 -3.90 19.58
C LEU A 470 -10.53 -2.77 20.55
N TRP A 471 -11.36 -1.82 20.13
CA TRP A 471 -11.76 -0.67 20.95
C TRP A 471 -12.52 -1.06 22.21
N GLU A 472 -13.31 -2.14 22.18
CA GLU A 472 -14.01 -2.68 23.36
C GLU A 472 -13.08 -2.97 24.55
N VAL A 473 -11.79 -3.23 24.28
CA VAL A 473 -10.77 -3.51 25.29
C VAL A 473 -9.63 -2.47 25.30
N GLY A 474 -9.85 -1.32 24.66
CA GLY A 474 -8.88 -0.22 24.64
C GLY A 474 -7.66 -0.46 23.74
N LEU A 475 -7.72 -1.41 22.82
CA LEU A 475 -6.66 -1.66 21.82
C LEU A 475 -6.96 -0.92 20.50
N ASN A 476 -5.94 -0.66 19.68
CA ASN A 476 -6.09 -0.04 18.35
C ASN A 476 -4.87 -0.35 17.44
N TYR A 477 -4.93 0.03 16.17
CA TYR A 477 -3.81 0.02 15.22
C TYR A 477 -3.69 1.35 14.46
N ASN A 478 -2.47 1.71 14.05
CA ASN A 478 -2.13 3.05 13.54
C ASN A 478 -1.93 3.10 12.02
N HIS A 479 -2.68 2.30 11.26
CA HIS A 479 -2.74 2.33 9.80
C HIS A 479 -4.19 2.20 9.30
N GLY A 480 -4.40 2.35 7.99
CA GLY A 480 -5.70 2.11 7.36
C GLY A 480 -6.15 0.65 7.49
N THR A 481 -7.44 0.40 7.35
CA THR A 481 -8.00 -0.97 7.31
C THR A 481 -7.80 -1.64 5.96
N GLY A 482 -7.56 -0.88 4.90
CA GLY A 482 -7.17 -1.46 3.62
C GLY A 482 -7.03 -0.42 2.51
N HIS A 483 -6.57 -0.88 1.37
CA HIS A 483 -6.26 -0.10 0.17
C HIS A 483 -6.68 -0.86 -1.08
N GLY A 484 -6.79 -0.18 -2.22
CA GLY A 484 -7.06 -0.84 -3.49
C GLY A 484 -5.92 -1.71 -3.98
N ILE A 485 -6.25 -2.69 -4.84
CA ILE A 485 -5.27 -3.59 -5.48
C ILE A 485 -5.33 -3.43 -7.00
N GLY A 486 -4.17 -3.11 -7.60
CA GLY A 486 -4.02 -2.99 -9.06
C GLY A 486 -3.94 -4.35 -9.77
N ASN A 487 -4.29 -4.40 -11.05
CA ASN A 487 -4.15 -5.61 -11.86
C ASN A 487 -2.81 -5.64 -12.62
N PHE A 488 -1.82 -6.38 -12.08
CA PHE A 488 -0.43 -6.33 -12.51
C PHE A 488 0.06 -4.87 -12.56
N LEU A 489 -0.14 -4.14 -11.46
CA LEU A 489 0.13 -2.71 -11.27
C LEU A 489 0.56 -2.51 -9.80
N GLY A 490 0.34 -1.34 -9.22
CA GLY A 490 0.66 -1.11 -7.80
C GLY A 490 -0.15 -2.01 -6.88
N VAL A 491 0.51 -2.54 -5.84
CA VAL A 491 -0.17 -3.25 -4.74
C VAL A 491 -1.09 -2.32 -3.96
N HIS A 492 -0.66 -1.07 -3.76
CA HIS A 492 -1.49 0.02 -3.27
C HIS A 492 -2.04 0.83 -4.45
N GLU A 493 -3.33 0.70 -4.73
CA GLU A 493 -3.99 1.38 -5.84
C GLU A 493 -5.12 2.30 -5.37
N TRP A 494 -4.96 3.58 -5.62
CA TRP A 494 -5.99 4.58 -5.36
C TRP A 494 -7.11 4.55 -6.41
N PRO A 495 -8.28 5.14 -6.12
CA PRO A 495 -8.69 5.79 -4.86
C PRO A 495 -9.34 4.83 -3.87
N VAL A 496 -9.37 3.53 -4.18
CA VAL A 496 -10.05 2.51 -3.38
C VAL A 496 -9.32 2.34 -2.06
N GLY A 497 -10.06 2.19 -0.97
CA GLY A 497 -9.50 1.82 0.32
C GLY A 497 -10.48 2.04 1.48
N ILE A 498 -10.09 1.57 2.65
CA ILE A 498 -10.88 1.62 3.90
C ILE A 498 -9.99 2.20 4.98
N GLY A 499 -10.33 3.39 5.49
CA GLY A 499 -9.54 4.07 6.51
C GLY A 499 -10.01 5.50 6.72
N SER A 500 -9.58 6.13 7.82
CA SER A 500 -10.01 7.49 8.20
C SER A 500 -9.76 8.55 7.12
N THR A 501 -8.71 8.38 6.31
CA THR A 501 -8.32 9.30 5.23
C THR A 501 -8.97 8.98 3.87
N HIS A 502 -9.66 7.84 3.74
CA HIS A 502 -10.27 7.42 2.48
C HIS A 502 -11.62 8.11 2.27
N THR A 503 -11.69 8.95 1.24
CA THR A 503 -12.88 9.79 0.95
C THR A 503 -13.62 9.36 -0.32
N TRP A 504 -13.27 8.21 -0.92
CA TRP A 504 -13.87 7.74 -2.16
C TRP A 504 -14.92 6.63 -1.92
N GLU A 505 -15.93 6.60 -2.77
CA GLU A 505 -16.99 5.58 -2.71
C GLU A 505 -16.52 4.22 -3.20
N LEU A 506 -16.95 3.16 -2.52
CA LEU A 506 -16.74 1.79 -2.96
C LEU A 506 -17.76 1.43 -4.04
N GLN A 507 -17.27 0.88 -5.15
CA GLN A 507 -18.08 0.50 -6.30
C GLN A 507 -17.82 -0.95 -6.70
N LYS A 508 -18.84 -1.60 -7.27
CA LYS A 508 -18.74 -2.98 -7.77
C LYS A 508 -17.57 -3.13 -8.75
N GLY A 509 -16.74 -4.17 -8.56
CA GLY A 509 -15.57 -4.45 -9.39
C GLY A 509 -14.27 -3.84 -8.87
N MET A 510 -14.31 -3.02 -7.82
CA MET A 510 -13.10 -2.58 -7.10
C MET A 510 -12.54 -3.73 -6.24
N PHE A 511 -11.23 -3.88 -6.20
CA PHE A 511 -10.53 -4.78 -5.28
C PHE A 511 -9.92 -3.96 -4.14
N THR A 512 -10.00 -4.46 -2.91
CA THR A 512 -9.42 -3.83 -1.72
C THR A 512 -8.88 -4.89 -0.76
N SER A 513 -7.77 -4.61 -0.09
CA SER A 513 -7.38 -5.35 1.12
C SER A 513 -8.34 -5.04 2.28
N ILE A 514 -8.41 -5.97 3.23
CA ILE A 514 -8.97 -5.82 4.57
C ILE A 514 -7.93 -6.39 5.54
N GLU A 515 -7.19 -5.51 6.20
CA GLU A 515 -5.95 -5.81 6.91
C GLU A 515 -5.88 -5.23 8.33
N PRO A 516 -6.89 -5.40 9.21
CA PRO A 516 -6.74 -4.94 10.59
C PRO A 516 -5.53 -5.58 11.27
N GLY A 517 -5.00 -4.86 12.26
CA GLY A 517 -3.85 -5.32 13.04
C GLY A 517 -3.91 -4.93 14.51
N PHE A 518 -2.92 -5.39 15.25
CA PHE A 518 -2.62 -4.95 16.60
C PHE A 518 -1.13 -5.17 16.87
N TYR A 519 -0.47 -4.17 17.44
CA TYR A 519 0.99 -4.20 17.63
C TYR A 519 1.29 -3.87 19.09
N GLN A 520 1.80 -4.87 19.82
CA GLN A 520 2.24 -4.73 21.20
C GLN A 520 3.74 -4.47 21.20
N ASP A 521 4.10 -3.21 21.48
CA ASP A 521 5.49 -2.74 21.47
C ASP A 521 6.44 -3.69 22.20
N ASN A 522 7.54 -4.04 21.54
CA ASN A 522 8.59 -4.92 22.04
C ASN A 522 8.18 -6.38 22.34
N GLU A 523 6.97 -6.81 21.99
CA GLU A 523 6.50 -8.17 22.27
C GLU A 523 6.10 -8.94 21.00
N PHE A 524 5.03 -8.52 20.33
CA PHE A 524 4.48 -9.18 19.15
C PHE A 524 3.61 -8.22 18.32
N GLY A 525 3.35 -8.59 17.08
CA GLY A 525 2.31 -7.95 16.28
C GLY A 525 1.47 -8.96 15.55
N ILE A 526 0.27 -8.53 15.21
CA ILE A 526 -0.74 -9.27 14.49
C ILE A 526 -1.21 -8.39 13.35
N ARG A 527 -1.28 -8.97 12.16
CA ARG A 527 -2.09 -8.46 11.06
C ARG A 527 -2.73 -9.65 10.35
N ILE A 528 -3.99 -9.45 9.94
CA ILE A 528 -4.77 -10.43 9.20
C ILE A 528 -5.31 -9.73 7.99
N GLU A 529 -4.74 -10.05 6.85
CA GLU A 529 -5.03 -9.36 5.60
C GLU A 529 -5.53 -10.30 4.53
N ASP A 530 -6.61 -9.85 3.90
CA ASP A 530 -7.20 -10.53 2.77
C ASP A 530 -7.64 -9.53 1.70
N VAL A 531 -7.35 -9.86 0.45
CA VAL A 531 -7.90 -9.13 -0.69
C VAL A 531 -9.34 -9.57 -0.88
N THR A 532 -10.20 -8.59 -1.14
CA THR A 532 -11.62 -8.75 -1.42
C THR A 532 -12.01 -7.95 -2.67
N MET A 533 -13.11 -8.33 -3.31
CA MET A 533 -13.71 -7.60 -4.42
C MET A 533 -15.09 -7.10 -4.02
N VAL A 534 -15.36 -5.81 -4.22
CA VAL A 534 -16.68 -5.24 -4.01
C VAL A 534 -17.65 -5.83 -5.04
N THR A 535 -18.72 -6.45 -4.55
CA THR A 535 -19.76 -7.09 -5.37
C THR A 535 -21.15 -6.64 -4.95
N GLN A 536 -22.14 -7.00 -5.74
CA GLN A 536 -23.54 -6.71 -5.44
C GLN A 536 -24.03 -7.61 -4.31
N ALA A 537 -24.76 -7.03 -3.35
CA ALA A 537 -25.43 -7.77 -2.29
C ALA A 537 -26.93 -7.94 -2.57
N ASP A 538 -27.45 -9.13 -2.28
CA ASP A 538 -28.88 -9.39 -2.32
C ASP A 538 -29.53 -8.99 -0.99
N THR A 539 -30.45 -8.02 -1.03
CA THR A 539 -31.18 -7.57 0.16
C THR A 539 -32.67 -7.86 0.06
N LYS A 540 -33.30 -8.12 1.22
CA LYS A 540 -34.69 -8.63 1.27
C LYS A 540 -35.78 -7.57 1.05
N VAL A 541 -35.50 -6.30 1.39
CA VAL A 541 -36.54 -5.28 1.55
C VAL A 541 -36.58 -4.28 0.40
N THR A 542 -35.43 -3.91 -0.14
CA THR A 542 -35.32 -2.82 -1.12
C THR A 542 -34.72 -3.30 -2.43
N ARG A 543 -35.09 -2.62 -3.51
CA ARG A 543 -34.46 -2.78 -4.83
C ARG A 543 -33.31 -1.81 -5.05
N LYS A 544 -33.01 -0.92 -4.09
CA LYS A 544 -31.82 -0.06 -4.16
C LYS A 544 -30.57 -0.96 -4.20
N PRO A 545 -29.54 -0.60 -4.98
CA PRO A 545 -28.31 -1.38 -5.04
C PRO A 545 -27.58 -1.32 -3.70
N TYR A 546 -27.29 -2.50 -3.15
CA TYR A 546 -26.40 -2.69 -2.01
C TYR A 546 -25.18 -3.47 -2.49
N LEU A 547 -24.09 -3.29 -1.76
CA LEU A 547 -22.80 -3.88 -2.02
C LEU A 547 -22.36 -4.73 -0.81
N THR A 548 -21.46 -5.66 -1.07
CA THR A 548 -20.75 -6.49 -0.08
C THR A 548 -19.39 -6.89 -0.66
N PHE A 549 -18.64 -7.71 0.05
CA PHE A 549 -17.33 -8.18 -0.38
C PHE A 549 -17.35 -9.66 -0.78
N GLU A 550 -16.82 -9.97 -1.95
CA GLU A 550 -16.38 -11.31 -2.31
C GLU A 550 -14.93 -11.48 -1.85
N HIS A 551 -14.68 -12.41 -0.94
CA HIS A 551 -13.33 -12.68 -0.45
C HIS A 551 -12.47 -13.29 -1.57
N ILE A 552 -11.20 -12.90 -1.73
CA ILE A 552 -10.35 -13.36 -2.84
C ILE A 552 -9.14 -14.16 -2.34
N SER A 553 -8.53 -13.75 -1.24
CA SER A 553 -7.43 -14.51 -0.60
C SER A 553 -7.92 -15.85 -0.02
N LEU A 554 -7.17 -16.93 -0.23
CA LEU A 554 -7.57 -18.32 0.05
C LEU A 554 -6.56 -19.10 0.91
N VAL A 555 -6.05 -18.48 1.98
CA VAL A 555 -5.12 -19.13 2.93
C VAL A 555 -5.78 -19.18 4.31
N PRO A 556 -5.82 -20.34 5.00
CA PRO A 556 -6.46 -20.43 6.31
C PRO A 556 -5.76 -19.56 7.37
N TYR A 557 -6.54 -19.07 8.33
CA TYR A 557 -6.03 -18.43 9.54
C TYR A 557 -5.47 -19.46 10.52
N ASP A 558 -4.53 -19.07 11.39
CA ASP A 558 -3.97 -19.99 12.39
C ASP A 558 -5.01 -20.33 13.47
N ARG A 559 -5.45 -21.58 13.47
CA ARG A 559 -6.47 -22.11 14.39
C ARG A 559 -6.05 -22.05 15.86
N LYS A 560 -4.75 -22.10 16.17
CA LYS A 560 -4.25 -22.06 17.57
C LYS A 560 -4.47 -20.70 18.21
N LEU A 561 -4.50 -19.64 17.40
CA LEU A 561 -4.65 -18.26 17.84
C LEU A 561 -6.12 -17.83 17.97
N ILE A 562 -7.07 -18.64 17.49
CA ILE A 562 -8.51 -18.31 17.49
C ILE A 562 -9.16 -18.78 18.78
N ASP A 563 -9.67 -17.84 19.57
CA ASP A 563 -10.55 -18.09 20.71
C ASP A 563 -12.02 -17.94 20.30
N VAL A 564 -12.64 -19.05 19.92
CA VAL A 564 -14.06 -19.08 19.51
C VAL A 564 -15.04 -18.63 20.61
N SER A 565 -14.61 -18.55 21.88
CA SER A 565 -15.49 -18.17 22.98
C SER A 565 -15.91 -16.69 22.95
N ILE A 566 -15.12 -15.83 22.29
CA ILE A 566 -15.40 -14.40 22.12
C ILE A 566 -15.99 -14.07 20.74
N MET A 567 -16.20 -15.08 19.89
CA MET A 567 -16.81 -14.90 18.56
C MET A 567 -18.32 -15.18 18.61
N ASN A 568 -19.09 -14.40 17.86
CA ASN A 568 -20.51 -14.68 17.69
C ASN A 568 -20.78 -15.77 16.65
N LYS A 569 -22.03 -16.27 16.63
CA LYS A 569 -22.45 -17.33 15.73
C LYS A 569 -22.24 -16.99 14.25
N GLN A 570 -22.55 -15.77 13.84
CA GLN A 570 -22.43 -15.34 12.44
C GLN A 570 -20.97 -15.29 12.00
N GLN A 571 -20.04 -14.88 12.88
CA GLN A 571 -18.60 -14.87 12.61
C GLN A 571 -18.05 -16.30 12.47
N ILE A 572 -18.46 -17.23 13.34
CA ILE A 572 -18.06 -18.65 13.25
C ILE A 572 -18.63 -19.30 11.97
N GLU A 573 -19.90 -19.02 11.63
CA GLU A 573 -20.51 -19.50 10.39
C GLU A 573 -19.80 -18.96 9.14
N TRP A 574 -19.42 -17.68 9.15
CA TRP A 574 -18.64 -17.08 8.08
C TRP A 574 -17.27 -17.75 7.96
N LEU A 575 -16.56 -17.94 9.07
CA LEU A 575 -15.24 -18.56 9.11
C LEU A 575 -15.28 -20.01 8.60
N ASN A 576 -16.30 -20.79 8.98
CA ASN A 576 -16.49 -22.14 8.47
C ASN A 576 -16.74 -22.15 6.95
N LYS A 577 -17.60 -21.27 6.43
CA LYS A 577 -17.82 -21.13 4.98
C LYS A 577 -16.55 -20.72 4.23
N TYR A 578 -15.74 -19.85 4.83
CA TYR A 578 -14.45 -19.47 4.28
C TYR A 578 -13.52 -20.68 4.16
N TYR A 579 -13.42 -21.49 5.21
CA TYR A 579 -12.60 -22.72 5.21
C TYR A 579 -13.11 -23.78 4.23
N GLU A 580 -14.43 -23.96 4.09
CA GLU A 580 -15.01 -24.82 3.06
C GLU A 580 -14.63 -24.36 1.67
N ARG A 581 -14.68 -23.04 1.41
CA ARG A 581 -14.27 -22.48 0.12
C ARG A 581 -12.79 -22.68 -0.17
N ILE A 582 -11.92 -22.46 0.81
CA ILE A 582 -10.47 -22.75 0.68
C ILE A 582 -10.29 -24.22 0.31
N TRP A 583 -10.88 -25.14 1.07
CA TRP A 583 -10.76 -26.57 0.84
C TRP A 583 -11.21 -26.96 -0.57
N ASN A 584 -12.41 -26.53 -0.98
CA ASN A 584 -12.98 -26.88 -2.27
C ASN A 584 -12.20 -26.29 -3.46
N THR A 585 -11.53 -25.16 -3.26
CA THR A 585 -10.77 -24.49 -4.33
C THR A 585 -9.34 -25.00 -4.43
N ILE A 586 -8.65 -25.14 -3.30
CA ILE A 586 -7.20 -25.38 -3.26
C ILE A 586 -6.87 -26.87 -3.23
N SER A 587 -7.64 -27.71 -2.53
CA SER A 587 -7.32 -29.14 -2.40
C SER A 587 -7.24 -29.92 -3.74
N PRO A 588 -8.06 -29.63 -4.78
CA PRO A 588 -7.90 -30.28 -6.08
C PRO A 588 -6.59 -29.88 -6.77
N LEU A 589 -6.13 -28.64 -6.59
CA LEU A 589 -4.90 -28.11 -7.20
C LEU A 589 -3.65 -28.72 -6.55
N LEU A 590 -3.65 -28.86 -5.23
CA LEU A 590 -2.58 -29.56 -4.50
C LEU A 590 -2.49 -31.02 -4.94
N THR A 591 -3.64 -31.69 -5.10
CA THR A 591 -3.71 -33.08 -5.59
C THR A 591 -3.16 -33.19 -7.01
N ALA A 592 -3.55 -32.29 -7.92
CA ALA A 592 -3.08 -32.29 -9.31
C ALA A 592 -1.56 -32.05 -9.42
N ARG A 593 -0.97 -31.31 -8.48
CA ARG A 593 0.47 -31.03 -8.40
C ARG A 593 1.26 -32.04 -7.55
N ASN A 594 0.61 -33.09 -7.03
CA ASN A 594 1.21 -34.09 -6.13
C ASN A 594 1.85 -33.49 -4.85
N LEU A 595 1.23 -32.44 -4.30
CA LEU A 595 1.63 -31.74 -3.08
C LEU A 595 0.92 -32.36 -1.87
N VAL A 596 1.34 -33.56 -1.49
CA VAL A 596 0.65 -34.40 -0.48
C VAL A 596 0.73 -33.81 0.93
N GLU A 597 1.89 -33.27 1.32
CA GLU A 597 2.09 -32.69 2.65
C GLU A 597 1.23 -31.44 2.84
N GLU A 598 1.17 -30.58 1.81
CA GLU A 598 0.34 -29.40 1.77
C GLU A 598 -1.16 -29.75 1.79
N PHE A 599 -1.56 -30.83 1.11
CA PHE A 599 -2.95 -31.30 1.12
C PHE A 599 -3.39 -31.73 2.52
N ASP A 600 -2.58 -32.54 3.21
CA ASP A 600 -2.87 -32.99 4.56
C ASP A 600 -2.83 -31.84 5.57
N TRP A 601 -1.89 -30.92 5.40
CA TRP A 601 -1.81 -29.69 6.17
C TRP A 601 -3.08 -28.85 5.99
N LEU A 602 -3.52 -28.64 4.74
CA LEU A 602 -4.71 -27.86 4.42
C LEU A 602 -5.95 -28.48 5.08
N LYS A 603 -6.10 -29.81 4.98
CA LYS A 603 -7.23 -30.55 5.56
C LYS A 603 -7.37 -30.30 7.06
N LYS A 604 -6.26 -30.29 7.79
CA LYS A 604 -6.21 -30.01 9.22
C LYS A 604 -6.54 -28.55 9.52
N HIS A 605 -6.02 -27.61 8.71
CA HIS A 605 -6.17 -26.18 8.94
C HIS A 605 -7.49 -25.59 8.44
N THR A 606 -8.26 -26.34 7.63
CA THR A 606 -9.63 -25.99 7.21
C THR A 606 -10.71 -26.80 7.92
N MET A 607 -10.41 -27.48 9.04
CA MET A 607 -11.44 -28.15 9.84
C MET A 607 -12.48 -27.15 10.36
N LEU A 608 -13.77 -27.52 10.33
CA LEU A 608 -14.83 -26.61 10.80
C LEU A 608 -14.79 -26.47 12.33
N PHE A 609 -15.06 -25.26 12.81
CA PHE A 609 -15.29 -25.00 14.23
C PHE A 609 -16.69 -25.46 14.64
N SER A 610 -16.77 -26.27 15.70
CA SER A 610 -18.04 -26.71 16.26
C SER A 610 -18.67 -25.62 17.12
N HIS A 611 -19.98 -25.44 17.03
CA HIS A 611 -20.74 -24.52 17.89
C HIS A 611 -20.95 -25.06 19.33
N SER A 612 -20.45 -26.26 19.63
CA SER A 612 -20.56 -26.89 20.94
C SER A 612 -19.43 -26.40 21.86
N VAL A 613 -19.66 -25.29 22.58
CA VAL A 613 -19.50 -25.10 24.04
C VAL A 613 -19.92 -23.65 24.37
N LEU A 614 -21.23 -23.40 24.49
CA LEU A 614 -21.78 -22.30 25.29
C LEU A 614 -22.98 -22.75 26.14
N VAL A 615 -23.12 -24.08 26.33
CA VAL A 615 -24.20 -24.70 27.12
C VAL A 615 -23.61 -25.76 28.06
N THR A 616 -22.59 -25.43 28.85
CA THR A 616 -22.21 -26.27 30.01
C THR A 616 -21.64 -25.52 31.21
N SER A 617 -21.29 -24.23 31.13
CA SER A 617 -20.86 -23.47 32.32
C SER A 617 -22.03 -22.84 33.10
N SER A 618 -23.15 -22.54 32.45
CA SER A 618 -24.35 -21.99 33.11
C SER A 618 -25.27 -23.08 33.71
N LEU A 619 -25.33 -24.29 33.14
CA LEU A 619 -26.18 -25.37 33.69
C LEU A 619 -25.56 -26.09 34.89
N ILE A 620 -24.24 -26.15 35.01
CA ILE A 620 -23.56 -26.78 36.16
C ILE A 620 -23.61 -25.85 37.40
N TRP A 621 -23.65 -24.53 37.20
CA TRP A 621 -23.88 -23.57 38.30
C TRP A 621 -25.33 -23.59 38.81
N TYR A 622 -26.32 -23.73 37.92
CA TYR A 622 -27.72 -23.80 38.35
C TYR A 622 -28.09 -25.12 39.06
N TRP A 623 -27.44 -26.24 38.73
CA TRP A 623 -27.68 -27.50 39.42
C TRP A 623 -27.01 -27.62 40.80
N SER A 624 -25.85 -26.96 41.03
CA SER A 624 -25.20 -26.98 42.35
C SER A 624 -25.84 -26.02 43.37
N LEU A 625 -26.48 -24.94 42.90
CA LEU A 625 -27.21 -23.98 43.75
C LEU A 625 -28.62 -24.45 44.12
N ALA A 626 -29.29 -25.23 43.26
CA ALA A 626 -30.61 -25.78 43.54
C ALA A 626 -30.60 -26.87 44.63
N GLN A 627 -29.54 -27.69 44.71
CA GLN A 627 -29.41 -28.71 45.78
C GLN A 627 -28.98 -28.14 47.14
N ARG A 628 -28.34 -26.95 47.19
CA ARG A 628 -27.98 -26.30 48.47
C ARG A 628 -29.10 -25.48 49.09
N LYS A 629 -30.13 -25.08 48.33
CA LYS A 629 -31.29 -24.35 48.87
C LYS A 629 -32.38 -25.24 49.47
N VAL A 630 -32.47 -26.52 49.11
CA VAL A 630 -33.48 -27.44 49.65
C VAL A 630 -33.07 -28.04 51.01
N LEU A 631 -31.77 -28.06 51.34
CA LEU A 631 -31.27 -28.53 52.65
C LEU A 631 -31.15 -27.42 53.71
N ALA A 632 -31.27 -26.15 53.33
CA ALA A 632 -31.16 -25.01 54.26
C ALA A 632 -32.52 -24.49 54.77
N SER A 633 -33.64 -24.85 54.14
CA SER A 633 -34.99 -24.36 54.53
C SER A 633 -35.72 -25.25 55.55
N THR A 634 -35.12 -26.34 56.03
CA THR A 634 -35.72 -27.22 57.05
C THR A 634 -35.08 -27.09 58.44
N VAL A 635 -34.05 -26.25 58.61
CA VAL A 635 -33.34 -26.09 59.90
C VAL A 635 -33.57 -24.71 60.56
N LEU A 636 -34.28 -23.79 59.89
CA LEU A 636 -34.50 -22.40 60.37
C LEU A 636 -35.97 -22.05 60.63
N HIS A 637 -36.76 -23.02 61.11
CA HIS A 637 -38.11 -22.77 61.65
C HIS A 637 -38.32 -23.30 63.08
N MET A 638 -37.24 -23.51 63.85
CA MET A 638 -37.31 -23.86 65.27
C MET A 638 -36.39 -23.00 66.15
N ARG A 639 -36.45 -21.67 66.01
CA ARG A 639 -36.04 -20.74 67.07
C ARG A 639 -36.64 -19.35 66.83
N GLU A 640 -37.71 -19.10 67.59
CA GLU A 640 -38.16 -17.83 68.16
C GLU A 640 -38.25 -16.56 67.29
N ARG A 641 -39.47 -16.00 67.31
CA ARG A 641 -39.95 -14.66 66.92
C ARG A 641 -40.57 -14.50 65.54
#